data_AF-A0A1B6K523-F1
#
_entry.id   AF-A0A1B6K523-F1
#
_cell.length_a   1.000
_cell.length_b   1.000
_cell.length_c   1.000
_cell.angle_alpha   90.00
_cell.angle_beta   90.00
_cell.angle_gamma   90.00
#
_symmetry.space_group_name_H-M   'P 1'
#
loop_
_entity.id
_entity.type
_entity.pdbx_description
1 polymer ?
#
loop_
_entity_poly.entity_id
_entity_poly.type
_entity_poly.pdbx_seq_one_letter_code
_entity_poly.pdbx_strand_id
1 'polypeptide(L)'
;YGVGSDGLLKELCNAEILREESLHHSCLYAVQLSRSDLMMFIGGTKGAILSVRYPLPRPPEYSEYYLHNYPITKMKLSYDDLNLISCSSDGTMCIWRLVNTERKCVKMDADFSYSKEILINKDDLAEKLAMIKYLENLVKSLETDHVYQIKEMETEHSDKIKELHSGYCTAIQDLKDKNQELISEHTIEINKLNNSILELKRQHAVAMEAQESDYNSKLIVEYDKFTTAEEKNRNHRNQLLKQLDDLAKSKEDALKTMSEDYEEKLRLKDSVILELNDTQKLHSQEHEEIKRQIEEDADQEIIDLRTKFEQALRTEKDTNVRLRGETGVMKKKFISAQKEIDELKHQVNTLQNEHQQLKTEIVSREQDITNLKKEIFERDYTIQENERRFSEVKNKNQELEKFRFVLNHKIVELQMQIQPKEEEIQQKKEQIQDMEEEINEHQQNITNLKLQVAELKESVGLKEKDCLKERRVNKETQAILRRVQTELHNTAALVQEPLELKKAVIKLYHQYSEGKEFEHSRQEDRDAQYEFLRQRDHLERTVCGLKKLYYKESTKERTTDKIMKDNVKLIEEINSLRKELVDRKKHIKDLESIVGMHKFISPKEAHRKLEMAVQTKESIHEQYKHRLKELEEQIIGLQGEMQKLISKNKMLEEKPRKPEDSARITLSKKPSVTA
;
A
#
# COMPACT_ATOMS: atom_id res chain seq x y z
N TYR A 1 -36.66 -93.54 166.45
CA TYR A 1 -37.04 -94.92 166.82
C TYR A 1 -36.63 -95.20 168.25
N GLY A 2 -37.56 -95.71 169.05
CA GLY A 2 -37.32 -96.28 170.37
C GLY A 2 -37.55 -97.79 170.35
N VAL A 3 -36.89 -98.51 171.25
CA VAL A 3 -37.01 -99.95 171.46
C VAL A 3 -36.99 -100.24 172.96
N GLY A 4 -37.67 -101.31 173.41
CA GLY A 4 -37.82 -101.59 174.84
C GLY A 4 -38.14 -103.04 175.20
N SER A 5 -38.45 -103.24 176.48
CA SER A 5 -38.79 -104.54 177.09
C SER A 5 -40.23 -105.01 176.83
N ASP A 6 -40.97 -104.30 175.98
CA ASP A 6 -42.29 -104.69 175.47
C ASP A 6 -42.23 -105.35 174.08
N GLY A 7 -41.03 -105.44 173.48
CA GLY A 7 -40.82 -106.07 172.17
C GLY A 7 -41.26 -105.22 170.97
N LEU A 8 -41.72 -103.99 171.21
CA LEU A 8 -42.26 -103.10 170.19
C LEU A 8 -41.18 -102.15 169.65
N LEU A 9 -41.17 -101.97 168.33
CA LEU A 9 -40.44 -100.90 167.67
C LEU A 9 -41.35 -99.67 167.59
N LYS A 10 -40.92 -98.56 168.19
CA LYS A 10 -41.73 -97.34 168.32
C LYS A 10 -41.20 -96.20 167.45
N GLU A 11 -42.03 -95.75 166.52
CA GLU A 11 -41.78 -94.54 165.73
C GLU A 11 -42.28 -93.32 166.52
N LEU A 12 -41.35 -92.71 167.25
CA LEU A 12 -41.56 -91.48 168.01
C LEU A 12 -41.30 -90.26 167.12
N CYS A 13 -42.29 -89.38 167.00
CA CYS A 13 -42.18 -88.09 166.32
C CYS A 13 -42.88 -87.02 167.15
N ASN A 14 -42.25 -85.86 167.34
CA ASN A 14 -42.78 -84.75 168.17
C ASN A 14 -43.26 -85.19 169.57
N ALA A 15 -42.56 -86.16 170.18
CA ALA A 15 -42.85 -86.84 171.45
C ALA A 15 -44.12 -87.72 171.50
N GLU A 16 -44.89 -87.83 170.42
CA GLU A 16 -45.99 -88.79 170.27
C GLU A 16 -45.53 -90.08 169.57
N ILE A 17 -46.25 -91.18 169.80
CA ILE A 17 -45.98 -92.48 169.18
C ILE A 17 -46.85 -92.57 167.91
N LEU A 18 -46.24 -92.38 166.73
CA LEU A 18 -46.95 -92.46 165.45
C LEU A 18 -47.23 -93.90 165.01
N ARG A 19 -46.30 -94.83 165.31
CA ARG A 19 -46.43 -96.25 164.98
C ARG A 19 -45.81 -97.11 166.08
N GLU A 20 -46.49 -98.20 166.40
CA GLU A 20 -45.94 -99.36 167.12
C GLU A 20 -46.08 -100.57 166.20
N GLU A 21 -44.98 -101.26 165.93
CA GLU A 21 -44.96 -102.50 165.15
C GLU A 21 -44.19 -103.57 165.96
N SER A 22 -44.69 -104.82 165.96
CA SER A 22 -44.09 -105.91 166.74
C SER A 22 -43.10 -106.73 165.91
N LEU A 23 -41.87 -106.86 166.40
CA LEU A 23 -40.81 -107.66 165.80
C LEU A 23 -40.70 -109.06 166.43
N HIS A 24 -41.76 -109.55 167.07
CA HIS A 24 -41.92 -110.91 167.61
C HIS A 24 -40.90 -111.39 168.67
N HIS A 25 -39.86 -110.59 168.99
CA HIS A 25 -39.03 -110.75 170.18
C HIS A 25 -39.69 -110.15 171.43
N SER A 26 -39.43 -110.72 172.61
CA SER A 26 -39.98 -110.20 173.87
C SER A 26 -39.32 -108.90 174.37
N CYS A 27 -38.05 -108.66 174.00
CA CYS A 27 -37.30 -107.46 174.38
C CYS A 27 -36.37 -107.04 173.23
N LEU A 28 -36.21 -105.73 173.05
CA LEU A 28 -35.30 -105.11 172.07
C LEU A 28 -34.37 -104.14 172.82
N TYR A 29 -33.05 -104.29 172.67
CA TYR A 29 -32.04 -103.68 173.56
C TYR A 29 -31.35 -102.45 173.00
N ALA A 30 -31.15 -102.39 171.68
CA ALA A 30 -30.45 -101.31 171.00
C ALA A 30 -31.03 -101.11 169.61
N VAL A 31 -31.01 -99.88 169.10
CA VAL A 31 -31.39 -99.55 167.72
C VAL A 31 -30.37 -98.58 167.12
N GLN A 32 -29.94 -98.86 165.89
CA GLN A 32 -29.03 -98.01 165.13
C GLN A 32 -29.48 -97.96 163.67
N LEU A 33 -29.94 -96.79 163.23
CA LEU A 33 -30.25 -96.51 161.83
C LEU A 33 -28.95 -96.33 161.03
N SER A 34 -28.91 -96.79 159.77
CA SER A 34 -27.83 -96.47 158.84
C SER A 34 -27.98 -95.05 158.30
N ARG A 35 -26.87 -94.31 158.13
CA ARG A 35 -26.88 -92.98 157.45
C ARG A 35 -27.19 -93.07 155.95
N SER A 36 -27.38 -94.27 155.41
CA SER A 36 -27.98 -94.46 154.09
C SER A 36 -29.51 -94.30 154.08
N ASP A 37 -30.15 -94.32 155.26
CA ASP A 37 -31.62 -94.34 155.45
C ASP A 37 -32.35 -95.46 154.68
N LEU A 38 -31.68 -96.60 154.44
CA LEU A 38 -32.24 -97.80 153.80
C LEU A 38 -32.45 -98.99 154.75
N MET A 39 -31.70 -99.03 155.86
CA MET A 39 -31.66 -100.16 156.79
C MET A 39 -31.51 -99.69 158.23
N MET A 40 -32.16 -100.40 159.15
CA MET A 40 -32.09 -100.19 160.59
C MET A 40 -31.71 -101.50 161.29
N PHE A 41 -30.72 -101.43 162.18
CA PHE A 41 -30.24 -102.59 162.93
C PHE A 41 -30.73 -102.53 164.37
N ILE A 42 -31.36 -103.61 164.84
CA ILE A 42 -31.94 -103.71 166.19
C ILE A 42 -31.38 -104.93 166.91
N GLY A 43 -30.95 -104.76 168.17
CA GLY A 43 -30.50 -105.86 169.02
C GLY A 43 -31.69 -106.57 169.67
N GLY A 44 -31.94 -107.82 169.30
CA GLY A 44 -33.01 -108.66 169.85
C GLY A 44 -32.58 -109.49 171.07
N THR A 45 -33.47 -110.37 171.54
CA THR A 45 -33.15 -111.35 172.59
C THR A 45 -32.12 -112.38 172.12
N LYS A 46 -31.38 -112.98 173.07
CA LYS A 46 -30.34 -114.01 172.83
C LYS A 46 -29.23 -113.58 171.84
N GLY A 47 -28.89 -112.29 171.81
CA GLY A 47 -27.78 -111.78 171.00
C GLY A 47 -28.06 -111.69 169.49
N ALA A 48 -29.33 -111.71 169.08
CA ALA A 48 -29.76 -111.46 167.71
C ALA A 48 -29.48 -110.01 167.27
N ILE A 49 -29.06 -109.83 166.02
CA ILE A 49 -29.18 -108.57 165.28
C ILE A 49 -30.28 -108.75 164.22
N LEU A 50 -31.35 -108.00 164.37
CA LEU A 50 -32.40 -107.81 163.39
C LEU A 50 -31.95 -106.74 162.39
N SER A 51 -31.80 -107.10 161.12
CA SER A 51 -31.71 -106.13 160.02
C SER A 51 -33.12 -105.88 159.50
N VAL A 52 -33.66 -104.70 159.79
CA VAL A 52 -35.02 -104.28 159.42
C VAL A 52 -34.95 -103.30 158.25
N ARG A 53 -35.79 -103.49 157.23
CA ARG A 53 -35.83 -102.59 156.07
C ARG A 53 -36.41 -101.22 156.45
N TYR A 54 -35.85 -100.16 155.89
CA TYR A 54 -36.31 -98.79 156.11
C TYR A 54 -36.54 -98.06 154.76
N PRO A 55 -37.65 -97.31 154.55
CA PRO A 55 -38.83 -97.18 155.42
C PRO A 55 -39.56 -98.50 155.71
N LEU A 56 -40.24 -98.56 156.87
CA LEU A 56 -40.91 -99.76 157.36
C LEU A 56 -42.16 -100.12 156.52
N PRO A 57 -42.22 -101.31 155.87
CA PRO A 57 -43.43 -101.80 155.23
C PRO A 57 -44.39 -102.45 156.25
N ARG A 58 -45.60 -102.83 155.81
CA ARG A 58 -46.58 -103.57 156.61
C ARG A 58 -46.96 -104.89 155.91
N PRO A 59 -46.74 -106.07 156.54
CA PRO A 59 -45.95 -106.28 157.77
C PRO A 59 -44.47 -105.89 157.59
N PRO A 60 -43.72 -105.64 158.68
CA PRO A 60 -42.32 -105.24 158.61
C PRO A 60 -41.42 -106.36 158.05
N GLU A 61 -40.65 -106.06 157.00
CA GLU A 61 -39.62 -106.94 156.44
C GLU A 61 -38.34 -106.86 157.29
N TYR A 62 -37.91 -107.99 157.85
CA TYR A 62 -36.64 -108.09 158.59
C TYR A 62 -35.97 -109.46 158.46
N SER A 63 -34.68 -109.50 158.79
CA SER A 63 -33.86 -110.72 158.84
C SER A 63 -33.06 -110.78 160.15
N GLU A 64 -33.08 -111.92 160.84
CA GLU A 64 -32.35 -112.15 162.09
C GLU A 64 -30.98 -112.79 161.85
N TYR A 65 -29.95 -112.29 162.55
CA TYR A 65 -28.61 -112.86 162.57
C TYR A 65 -28.14 -113.08 164.01
N TYR A 66 -27.76 -114.32 164.35
CA TYR A 66 -27.28 -114.69 165.69
C TYR A 66 -25.77 -114.93 165.67
N LEU A 67 -25.03 -114.30 166.58
CA LEU A 67 -23.57 -114.45 166.70
C LEU A 67 -23.04 -114.14 168.10
N HIS A 68 -23.64 -113.20 168.82
CA HIS A 68 -23.47 -113.11 170.27
C HIS A 68 -24.42 -114.10 170.97
N ASN A 69 -24.02 -114.65 172.12
CA ASN A 69 -24.88 -115.50 172.94
C ASN A 69 -25.68 -114.70 173.99
N TYR A 70 -25.23 -113.50 174.33
CA TYR A 70 -25.82 -112.63 175.34
C TYR A 70 -26.42 -111.34 174.71
N PRO A 71 -27.33 -110.64 175.41
CA PRO A 71 -27.95 -109.41 174.91
C PRO A 71 -26.93 -108.34 174.48
N ILE A 72 -27.23 -107.67 173.37
CA ILE A 72 -26.32 -106.68 172.79
C ILE A 72 -26.51 -105.35 173.53
N THR A 73 -25.49 -104.95 174.27
CA THR A 73 -25.49 -103.74 175.10
C THR A 73 -25.35 -102.45 174.28
N LYS A 74 -24.67 -102.52 173.13
CA LYS A 74 -24.42 -101.36 172.28
C LYS A 74 -24.10 -101.80 170.85
N MET A 75 -24.55 -101.01 169.88
CA MET A 75 -24.16 -101.14 168.48
C MET A 75 -23.81 -99.77 167.89
N LYS A 76 -22.78 -99.70 167.05
CA LYS A 76 -22.44 -98.52 166.26
C LYS A 76 -21.94 -98.91 164.87
N LEU A 77 -22.29 -98.08 163.88
CA LEU A 77 -21.77 -98.17 162.52
C LEU A 77 -20.47 -97.36 162.41
N SER A 78 -19.55 -97.81 161.56
CA SER A 78 -18.39 -97.02 161.13
C SER A 78 -18.79 -95.84 160.24
N TYR A 79 -17.89 -94.85 160.08
CA TYR A 79 -18.15 -93.61 159.33
C TYR A 79 -18.30 -93.78 157.81
N ASP A 80 -18.18 -95.00 157.29
CA ASP A 80 -18.48 -95.43 155.91
C ASP A 80 -19.79 -96.26 155.79
N ASP A 81 -20.45 -96.54 156.92
CA ASP A 81 -21.57 -97.50 157.07
C ASP A 81 -21.27 -98.94 156.59
N LEU A 82 -20.00 -99.29 156.33
CA LEU A 82 -19.60 -100.63 155.85
C LEU A 82 -19.45 -101.68 156.96
N ASN A 83 -19.26 -101.25 158.21
CA ASN A 83 -19.06 -102.15 159.34
C ASN A 83 -19.98 -101.76 160.51
N LEU A 84 -20.73 -102.73 161.03
CA LEU A 84 -21.47 -102.62 162.28
C LEU A 84 -20.64 -103.26 163.39
N ILE A 85 -20.27 -102.48 164.40
CA ILE A 85 -19.61 -102.97 165.61
C ILE A 85 -20.68 -103.18 166.68
N SER A 86 -20.81 -104.40 167.18
CA SER A 86 -21.72 -104.75 168.27
C SER A 86 -20.94 -105.25 169.49
N CYS A 87 -21.36 -104.83 170.68
CA CYS A 87 -20.77 -105.24 171.95
C CYS A 87 -21.85 -105.93 172.80
N SER A 88 -21.62 -107.18 173.19
CA SER A 88 -22.50 -107.93 174.09
C SER A 88 -22.06 -107.82 175.55
N SER A 89 -22.95 -108.18 176.48
CA SER A 89 -22.71 -108.06 177.92
C SER A 89 -21.66 -109.04 178.48
N ASP A 90 -21.25 -110.02 177.67
CA ASP A 90 -20.14 -110.95 177.97
C ASP A 90 -18.74 -110.34 177.67
N GLY A 91 -18.69 -109.10 177.16
CA GLY A 91 -17.46 -108.43 176.74
C GLY A 91 -17.01 -108.78 175.32
N THR A 92 -17.74 -109.63 174.59
CA THR A 92 -17.45 -109.88 173.17
C THR A 92 -17.80 -108.66 172.33
N MET A 93 -16.86 -108.24 171.49
CA MET A 93 -17.06 -107.21 170.47
C MET A 93 -16.89 -107.85 169.09
N CYS A 94 -17.91 -107.71 168.24
CA CYS A 94 -17.95 -108.30 166.91
C CYS A 94 -18.07 -107.22 165.85
N ILE A 95 -17.27 -107.33 164.79
CA ILE A 95 -17.25 -106.39 163.66
C ILE A 95 -17.89 -107.09 162.47
N TRP A 96 -19.13 -106.74 162.19
CA TRP A 96 -19.93 -107.28 161.10
C TRP A 96 -19.69 -106.43 159.85
N ARG A 97 -19.24 -107.03 158.75
CA ARG A 97 -19.23 -106.34 157.45
C ARG A 97 -20.62 -106.35 156.86
N LEU A 98 -21.20 -105.16 156.67
CA LEU A 98 -22.50 -105.01 156.04
C LEU A 98 -22.37 -105.07 154.52
N VAL A 99 -23.18 -105.93 153.89
CA VAL A 99 -23.23 -106.08 152.43
C VAL A 99 -24.59 -105.55 151.96
N ASN A 100 -24.67 -104.25 151.68
CA ASN A 100 -25.89 -103.64 151.17
C ASN A 100 -26.22 -104.18 149.77
N THR A 101 -27.32 -104.92 149.65
CA THR A 101 -27.83 -105.48 148.39
C THR A 101 -28.18 -104.41 147.36
N GLU A 102 -28.62 -103.22 147.80
CA GLU A 102 -28.90 -102.08 146.92
C GLU A 102 -27.64 -101.27 146.53
N ARG A 103 -26.43 -101.71 146.95
CA ARG A 103 -25.10 -101.15 146.60
C ARG A 103 -24.87 -99.65 146.85
N LYS A 104 -25.78 -98.94 147.50
CA LYS A 104 -25.59 -97.56 147.97
C LYS A 104 -24.75 -97.59 149.25
N CYS A 105 -23.47 -97.22 149.14
CA CYS A 105 -22.60 -96.95 150.29
C CYS A 105 -22.48 -95.45 150.55
N VAL A 106 -22.26 -95.06 151.81
CA VAL A 106 -22.05 -93.66 152.19
C VAL A 106 -20.61 -93.28 151.83
N LYS A 107 -20.42 -92.29 150.96
CA LYS A 107 -19.09 -91.71 150.72
C LYS A 107 -18.68 -90.87 151.93
N MET A 108 -17.45 -91.08 152.41
CA MET A 108 -16.86 -90.20 153.43
C MET A 108 -16.31 -88.93 152.79
N ASP A 109 -16.35 -87.83 153.54
CA ASP A 109 -15.75 -86.55 153.15
C ASP A 109 -14.22 -86.62 153.14
N ALA A 110 -13.59 -85.85 152.25
CA ALA A 110 -12.17 -86.00 151.91
C ALA A 110 -11.18 -85.57 153.01
N ASP A 111 -11.60 -84.72 153.94
CA ASP A 111 -10.72 -84.08 154.93
C ASP A 111 -10.42 -84.97 156.18
N PHE A 112 -10.97 -86.18 156.24
CA PHE A 112 -10.82 -87.07 157.40
C PHE A 112 -9.39 -87.63 157.55
N SER A 113 -8.60 -87.04 158.44
CA SER A 113 -7.19 -87.36 158.65
C SER A 113 -6.94 -88.20 159.92
N TYR A 114 -6.13 -89.25 159.81
CA TYR A 114 -5.69 -90.08 160.94
C TYR A 114 -4.50 -89.44 161.71
N SER A 115 -4.48 -89.58 163.03
CA SER A 115 -3.35 -89.18 163.88
C SER A 115 -2.12 -90.10 163.71
N LYS A 116 -0.92 -89.57 163.97
CA LYS A 116 0.38 -90.22 163.70
C LYS A 116 1.34 -90.17 164.90
N GLU A 117 0.80 -90.29 166.11
CA GLU A 117 1.59 -90.20 167.35
C GLU A 117 2.33 -91.51 167.63
N ILE A 118 3.60 -91.40 168.05
CA ILE A 118 4.47 -92.53 168.40
C ILE A 118 5.09 -92.24 169.77
N LEU A 119 4.98 -93.19 170.70
CA LEU A 119 5.49 -93.06 172.06
C LEU A 119 6.96 -93.55 172.13
N ILE A 120 7.83 -92.75 172.75
CA ILE A 120 9.27 -93.01 172.91
C ILE A 120 9.65 -92.73 174.38
N ASN A 121 10.67 -93.44 174.89
CA ASN A 121 11.15 -93.22 176.27
C ASN A 121 11.79 -91.82 176.44
N LYS A 122 11.72 -91.28 177.65
CA LYS A 122 12.14 -89.91 177.99
C LYS A 122 13.66 -89.72 177.90
N ASP A 123 14.44 -90.74 178.24
CA ASP A 123 15.90 -90.65 178.28
C ASP A 123 16.50 -90.66 176.86
N ASP A 124 15.99 -91.53 175.98
CA ASP A 124 16.30 -91.52 174.54
C ASP A 124 16.01 -90.16 173.91
N LEU A 125 14.86 -89.56 174.25
CA LEU A 125 14.47 -88.23 173.79
C LEU A 125 15.45 -87.16 174.28
N ALA A 126 15.91 -87.24 175.53
CA ALA A 126 16.89 -86.30 176.08
C ALA A 126 18.26 -86.40 175.37
N GLU A 127 18.76 -87.61 175.09
CA GLU A 127 19.97 -87.81 174.31
C GLU A 127 19.83 -87.28 172.88
N LYS A 128 18.71 -87.58 172.19
CA LYS A 128 18.51 -87.08 170.83
C LYS A 128 18.39 -85.55 170.79
N LEU A 129 17.71 -84.93 171.76
CA LEU A 129 17.66 -83.46 171.87
C LEU A 129 19.04 -82.84 172.14
N ALA A 130 19.89 -83.48 172.96
CA ALA A 130 21.26 -83.02 173.19
C ALA A 130 22.12 -83.12 171.91
N MET A 131 22.02 -84.25 171.18
CA MET A 131 22.74 -84.46 169.92
C MET A 131 22.26 -83.51 168.82
N ILE A 132 20.94 -83.29 168.70
CA ILE A 132 20.36 -82.30 167.77
C ILE A 132 20.92 -80.90 168.09
N LYS A 133 20.93 -80.48 169.36
CA LYS A 133 21.46 -79.16 169.75
C LYS A 133 22.96 -78.99 169.49
N TYR A 134 23.75 -80.07 169.60
CA TYR A 134 25.16 -80.06 169.18
C TYR A 134 25.30 -79.90 167.66
N LEU A 135 24.56 -80.70 166.88
CA LEU A 135 24.57 -80.63 165.42
C LEU A 135 24.07 -79.28 164.89
N GLU A 136 23.01 -78.72 165.48
CA GLU A 136 22.53 -77.37 165.15
C GLU A 136 23.60 -76.30 165.33
N ASN A 137 24.40 -76.36 166.40
CA ASN A 137 25.45 -75.40 166.66
C ASN A 137 26.63 -75.59 165.68
N LEU A 138 26.96 -76.84 165.34
CA LEU A 138 27.99 -77.15 164.34
C LEU A 138 27.58 -76.69 162.94
N VAL A 139 26.31 -76.92 162.56
CA VAL A 139 25.74 -76.41 161.30
C VAL A 139 25.77 -74.89 161.27
N LYS A 140 25.33 -74.19 162.32
CA LYS A 140 25.38 -72.72 162.38
C LYS A 140 26.82 -72.17 162.25
N SER A 141 27.82 -72.85 162.80
CA SER A 141 29.23 -72.49 162.62
C SER A 141 29.66 -72.63 161.16
N LEU A 142 29.37 -73.78 160.54
CA LEU A 142 29.71 -74.04 159.13
C LEU A 142 28.93 -73.11 158.18
N GLU A 143 27.69 -72.76 158.50
CA GLU A 143 26.91 -71.74 157.78
C GLU A 143 27.60 -70.37 157.85
N THR A 144 28.09 -69.94 159.02
CA THR A 144 28.85 -68.68 159.13
C THR A 144 30.19 -68.73 158.40
N ASP A 145 30.90 -69.86 158.42
CA ASP A 145 32.18 -70.03 157.71
C ASP A 145 31.97 -70.05 156.19
N HIS A 146 30.94 -70.73 155.69
CA HIS A 146 30.57 -70.70 154.28
C HIS A 146 30.10 -69.31 153.83
N VAL A 147 29.32 -68.59 154.64
CA VAL A 147 28.93 -67.20 154.35
C VAL A 147 30.14 -66.25 154.35
N TYR A 148 31.17 -66.52 155.15
CA TYR A 148 32.43 -65.78 155.09
C TYR A 148 33.20 -66.08 153.78
N GLN A 149 33.41 -67.35 153.44
CA GLN A 149 34.10 -67.76 152.21
C GLN A 149 33.39 -67.26 150.94
N ILE A 150 32.05 -67.29 150.91
CA ILE A 150 31.26 -66.73 149.80
C ILE A 150 31.53 -65.24 149.67
N LYS A 151 31.54 -64.48 150.77
CA LYS A 151 31.82 -63.02 150.74
C LYS A 151 33.25 -62.72 150.32
N GLU A 152 34.23 -63.51 150.76
CA GLU A 152 35.64 -63.37 150.37
C GLU A 152 35.80 -63.58 148.86
N MET A 153 35.23 -64.67 148.32
CA MET A 153 35.17 -64.93 146.88
C MET A 153 34.38 -63.88 146.10
N GLU A 154 33.25 -63.39 146.63
CA GLU A 154 32.49 -62.28 146.05
C GLU A 154 33.31 -60.99 146.00
N THR A 155 34.12 -60.67 147.03
CA THR A 155 35.03 -59.52 146.98
C THR A 155 36.15 -59.71 145.96
N GLU A 156 36.80 -60.88 145.89
CA GLU A 156 37.80 -61.16 144.85
C GLU A 156 37.22 -61.06 143.45
N HIS A 157 36.03 -61.63 143.20
CA HIS A 157 35.37 -61.56 141.90
C HIS A 157 34.90 -60.12 141.59
N SER A 158 34.41 -59.38 142.58
CA SER A 158 34.06 -57.96 142.46
C SER A 158 35.27 -57.13 142.04
N ASP A 159 36.44 -57.35 142.65
CA ASP A 159 37.65 -56.60 142.35
C ASP A 159 38.28 -56.99 141.00
N LYS A 160 38.28 -58.28 140.64
CA LYS A 160 38.66 -58.75 139.29
C LYS A 160 37.73 -58.19 138.21
N ILE A 161 36.43 -58.04 138.48
CA ILE A 161 35.47 -57.38 137.58
C ILE A 161 35.76 -55.87 137.49
N LYS A 162 36.08 -55.18 138.59
CA LYS A 162 36.47 -53.76 138.59
C LYS A 162 37.77 -53.54 137.82
N GLU A 163 38.77 -54.41 137.99
CA GLU A 163 40.05 -54.35 137.27
C GLU A 163 39.84 -54.53 135.76
N LEU A 164 39.10 -55.57 135.34
CA LEU A 164 38.74 -55.78 133.94
C LEU A 164 37.93 -54.61 133.36
N HIS A 165 36.92 -54.11 134.09
CA HIS A 165 36.11 -52.97 133.68
C HIS A 165 36.96 -51.68 133.59
N SER A 166 37.91 -51.47 134.49
CA SER A 166 38.87 -50.36 134.45
C SER A 166 39.77 -50.48 133.22
N GLY A 167 40.34 -51.67 132.96
CA GLY A 167 41.14 -51.95 131.76
C GLY A 167 40.37 -51.74 130.46
N TYR A 168 39.10 -52.18 130.39
CA TYR A 168 38.24 -51.91 129.24
C TYR A 168 37.89 -50.42 129.12
N CYS A 169 37.63 -49.70 130.21
CA CYS A 169 37.43 -48.24 130.18
C CYS A 169 38.66 -47.51 129.66
N THR A 170 39.86 -47.85 130.12
CA THR A 170 41.12 -47.30 129.60
C THR A 170 41.31 -47.63 128.12
N ALA A 171 41.12 -48.88 127.70
CA ALA A 171 41.24 -49.27 126.29
C ALA A 171 40.21 -48.56 125.38
N ILE A 172 38.97 -48.35 125.87
CA ILE A 172 37.94 -47.59 125.16
C ILE A 172 38.32 -46.11 125.07
N GLN A 173 38.89 -45.53 126.14
CA GLN A 173 39.33 -44.14 126.15
C GLN A 173 40.56 -43.94 125.24
N ASP A 174 41.57 -44.82 125.29
CA ASP A 174 42.71 -44.86 124.37
C ASP A 174 42.28 -44.94 122.90
N LEU A 175 41.29 -45.78 122.58
CA LEU A 175 40.75 -45.92 121.22
C LEU A 175 39.95 -44.68 120.79
N LYS A 176 39.20 -44.08 121.72
CA LYS A 176 38.46 -42.84 121.49
C LYS A 176 39.39 -41.65 121.27
N ASP A 177 40.48 -41.56 122.02
CA ASP A 177 41.45 -40.47 121.91
C ASP A 177 42.27 -40.61 120.63
N LYS A 178 42.72 -41.83 120.27
CA LYS A 178 43.30 -42.11 118.94
C LYS A 178 42.35 -41.79 117.78
N ASN A 179 41.05 -42.01 117.96
CA ASN A 179 40.05 -41.64 116.95
C ASN A 179 39.85 -40.12 116.88
N GLN A 180 39.93 -39.41 118.01
CA GLN A 180 39.95 -37.93 118.02
C GLN A 180 41.24 -37.36 117.40
N GLU A 181 42.40 -37.97 117.64
CA GLU A 181 43.66 -37.64 116.97
C GLU A 181 43.52 -37.82 115.45
N LEU A 182 43.08 -38.99 114.97
CA LEU A 182 42.85 -39.23 113.54
C LEU A 182 41.81 -38.27 112.91
N ILE A 183 40.74 -37.91 113.63
CA ILE A 183 39.78 -36.90 113.18
C ILE A 183 40.44 -35.51 113.12
N SER A 184 41.33 -35.17 114.06
CA SER A 184 42.07 -33.91 114.06
C SER A 184 43.09 -33.85 112.91
N GLU A 185 43.82 -34.93 112.65
CA GLU A 185 44.76 -35.04 111.53
C GLU A 185 44.01 -34.96 110.20
N HIS A 186 42.93 -35.74 110.03
CA HIS A 186 42.15 -35.74 108.81
C HIS A 186 41.45 -34.39 108.56
N THR A 187 40.98 -33.69 109.60
CA THR A 187 40.44 -32.32 109.43
C THR A 187 41.54 -31.30 109.13
N ILE A 188 42.75 -31.46 109.66
CA ILE A 188 43.93 -30.66 109.26
C ILE A 188 44.30 -30.92 107.80
N GLU A 189 44.25 -32.17 107.32
CA GLU A 189 44.48 -32.53 105.92
C GLU A 189 43.40 -31.99 104.99
N ILE A 190 42.11 -32.15 105.35
CA ILE A 190 40.98 -31.54 104.63
C ILE A 190 41.17 -30.02 104.55
N ASN A 191 41.59 -29.37 105.62
CA ASN A 191 41.85 -27.92 105.62
C ASN A 191 43.06 -27.54 104.75
N LYS A 192 44.15 -28.33 104.75
CA LYS A 192 45.28 -28.15 103.81
C LYS A 192 44.83 -28.29 102.37
N LEU A 193 44.09 -29.35 102.04
CA LEU A 193 43.55 -29.61 100.70
C LEU A 193 42.56 -28.52 100.26
N ASN A 194 41.65 -28.09 101.14
CA ASN A 194 40.73 -26.99 100.87
C ASN A 194 41.48 -25.68 100.61
N ASN A 195 42.54 -25.38 101.36
CA ASN A 195 43.39 -24.21 101.12
C ASN A 195 44.15 -24.31 99.79
N SER A 196 44.68 -25.48 99.44
CA SER A 196 45.28 -25.70 98.11
C SER A 196 44.26 -25.59 96.97
N ILE A 197 43.02 -26.06 97.16
CA ILE A 197 41.92 -25.93 96.20
C ILE A 197 41.49 -24.47 96.06
N LEU A 198 41.42 -23.72 97.16
CA LEU A 198 41.12 -22.28 97.15
C LEU A 198 42.22 -21.47 96.45
N GLU A 199 43.49 -21.77 96.72
CA GLU A 199 44.62 -21.11 96.06
C GLU A 199 44.70 -21.47 94.56
N LEU A 200 44.47 -22.73 94.18
CA LEU A 200 44.34 -23.11 92.76
C LEU A 200 43.14 -22.43 92.09
N LYS A 201 42.00 -22.31 92.76
CA LYS A 201 40.84 -21.55 92.25
C LYS A 201 41.16 -20.06 92.10
N ARG A 202 41.92 -19.47 93.04
CA ARG A 202 42.37 -18.07 92.98
C ARG A 202 43.34 -17.84 91.82
N GLN A 203 44.31 -18.74 91.64
CA GLN A 203 45.24 -18.70 90.51
C GLN A 203 44.52 -18.90 89.17
N HIS A 204 43.55 -19.82 89.10
CA HIS A 204 42.71 -20.01 87.91
C HIS A 204 41.80 -18.80 87.63
N ALA A 205 41.25 -18.14 88.65
CA ALA A 205 40.46 -16.91 88.48
C ALA A 205 41.34 -15.79 87.90
N VAL A 206 42.52 -15.54 88.47
CA VAL A 206 43.48 -14.56 87.95
C VAL A 206 43.97 -14.91 86.54
N ALA A 207 44.15 -16.20 86.22
CA ALA A 207 44.51 -16.65 84.88
C ALA A 207 43.38 -16.44 83.86
N MET A 208 42.12 -16.65 84.27
CA MET A 208 40.94 -16.35 83.45
C MET A 208 40.77 -14.84 83.24
N GLU A 209 40.87 -14.01 84.29
CA GLU A 209 40.84 -12.55 84.19
C GLU A 209 41.97 -12.03 83.28
N ALA A 210 43.18 -12.59 83.39
CA ALA A 210 44.28 -12.28 82.51
C ALA A 210 43.98 -12.69 81.05
N GLN A 211 43.45 -13.89 80.81
CA GLN A 211 43.10 -14.37 79.47
C GLN A 211 41.93 -13.58 78.85
N GLU A 212 40.94 -13.18 79.64
CA GLU A 212 39.85 -12.28 79.23
C GLU A 212 40.38 -10.88 78.91
N SER A 213 41.30 -10.33 79.72
CA SER A 213 42.01 -9.08 79.42
C SER A 213 42.81 -9.19 78.11
N ASP A 214 43.48 -10.31 77.89
CA ASP A 214 44.26 -10.61 76.68
C ASP A 214 43.35 -10.71 75.43
N TYR A 215 42.16 -11.31 75.55
CA TYR A 215 41.17 -11.34 74.47
C TYR A 215 40.49 -9.99 74.25
N ASN A 216 40.17 -9.24 75.31
CA ASN A 216 39.61 -7.89 75.22
C ASN A 216 40.60 -6.93 74.55
N SER A 217 41.88 -7.02 74.87
CA SER A 217 42.96 -6.28 74.21
C SER A 217 43.05 -6.61 72.71
N LYS A 218 43.00 -7.91 72.34
CA LYS A 218 42.96 -8.34 70.94
C LYS A 218 41.68 -7.87 70.23
N LEU A 219 40.53 -7.90 70.91
CA LEU A 219 39.25 -7.44 70.38
C LEU A 219 39.25 -5.93 70.14
N ILE A 220 39.84 -5.13 71.03
CA ILE A 220 40.07 -3.69 70.83
C ILE A 220 40.97 -3.47 69.61
N VAL A 221 42.07 -4.20 69.48
CA VAL A 221 42.97 -4.08 68.31
C VAL A 221 42.29 -4.47 66.99
N GLU A 222 41.43 -5.50 66.97
CA GLU A 222 40.62 -5.82 65.79
C GLU A 222 39.50 -4.78 65.54
N TYR A 223 38.94 -4.16 66.59
CA TYR A 223 37.96 -3.08 66.47
C TYR A 223 38.60 -1.78 65.95
N ASP A 224 39.83 -1.46 66.35
CA ASP A 224 40.61 -0.34 65.80
C ASP A 224 41.00 -0.59 64.34
N LYS A 225 41.36 -1.84 63.98
CA LYS A 225 41.54 -2.24 62.57
C LYS A 225 40.23 -2.12 61.77
N PHE A 226 39.11 -2.55 62.35
CA PHE A 226 37.81 -2.49 61.70
C PHE A 226 37.35 -1.04 61.49
N THR A 227 37.38 -0.20 62.52
CA THR A 227 36.99 1.22 62.43
C THR A 227 37.92 2.01 61.52
N THR A 228 39.24 1.78 61.54
CA THR A 228 40.15 2.42 60.58
C THR A 228 40.00 1.88 59.15
N ALA A 229 39.52 0.65 58.96
CA ALA A 229 39.14 0.12 57.65
C ALA A 229 37.81 0.72 57.17
N GLU A 230 36.79 0.82 58.02
CA GLU A 230 35.52 1.51 57.73
C GLU A 230 35.76 2.97 57.40
N GLU A 231 36.61 3.69 58.13
CA GLU A 231 36.92 5.09 57.84
C GLU A 231 37.68 5.24 56.51
N LYS A 232 38.64 4.37 56.20
CA LYS A 232 39.28 4.34 54.88
C LYS A 232 38.26 4.07 53.77
N ASN A 233 37.34 3.14 53.98
CA ASN A 233 36.32 2.77 53.00
C ASN A 233 35.27 3.88 52.83
N ARG A 234 34.86 4.54 53.93
CA ARG A 234 34.01 5.73 53.95
C ARG A 234 34.67 6.89 53.22
N ASN A 235 35.95 7.15 53.47
CA ASN A 235 36.71 8.21 52.82
C ASN A 235 36.91 7.93 51.32
N HIS A 236 37.19 6.69 50.94
CA HIS A 236 37.26 6.28 49.54
C HIS A 236 35.89 6.40 48.84
N ARG A 237 34.80 5.95 49.49
CA ARG A 237 33.44 6.12 48.96
C ARG A 237 33.06 7.59 48.80
N ASN A 238 33.45 8.45 49.75
CA ASN A 238 33.25 9.89 49.67
C ASN A 238 34.10 10.54 48.56
N GLN A 239 35.32 10.06 48.31
CA GLN A 239 36.15 10.48 47.17
C GLN A 239 35.52 10.07 45.83
N LEU A 240 35.05 8.82 45.70
CA LEU A 240 34.34 8.35 44.50
C LEU A 240 33.03 9.13 44.27
N LEU A 241 32.26 9.40 45.33
CA LEU A 241 31.04 10.22 45.24
C LEU A 241 31.35 11.65 44.80
N LYS A 242 32.42 12.28 45.30
CA LYS A 242 32.89 13.58 44.82
C LYS A 242 33.34 13.53 43.35
N GLN A 243 34.15 12.54 42.97
CA GLN A 243 34.58 12.37 41.58
C GLN A 243 33.40 12.16 40.62
N LEU A 244 32.32 11.49 41.05
CA LEU A 244 31.09 11.35 40.27
C LEU A 244 30.28 12.67 40.21
N ASP A 245 30.20 13.42 41.30
CA ASP A 245 29.52 14.73 41.38
C ASP A 245 30.25 15.81 40.57
N ASP A 246 31.57 15.91 40.70
CA ASP A 246 32.44 16.80 39.93
C ASP A 246 32.39 16.46 38.42
N LEU A 247 32.36 15.17 38.06
CA LEU A 247 32.24 14.72 36.67
C LEU A 247 30.80 14.83 36.13
N ALA A 248 29.78 14.81 36.99
CA ALA A 248 28.40 15.13 36.61
C ALA A 248 28.26 16.62 36.31
N LYS A 249 28.74 17.49 37.20
CA LYS A 249 28.77 18.95 37.00
C LYS A 249 29.56 19.35 35.77
N SER A 250 30.80 18.83 35.62
CA SER A 250 31.62 19.08 34.43
C SER A 250 30.94 18.64 33.12
N LYS A 251 30.07 17.62 33.14
CA LYS A 251 29.25 17.23 31.98
C LYS A 251 28.02 18.11 31.81
N GLU A 252 27.35 18.49 32.90
CA GLU A 252 26.19 19.38 32.87
C GLU A 252 26.58 20.77 32.34
N ASP A 253 27.72 21.31 32.79
CA ASP A 253 28.24 22.60 32.35
C ASP A 253 28.77 22.52 30.90
N ALA A 254 29.41 21.41 30.51
CA ALA A 254 29.77 21.16 29.11
C ALA A 254 28.53 21.03 28.19
N LEU A 255 27.43 20.47 28.68
CA LEU A 255 26.16 20.41 27.97
C LEU A 255 25.45 21.77 27.90
N LYS A 256 25.48 22.57 28.98
CA LYS A 256 24.95 23.96 28.98
C LYS A 256 25.71 24.82 27.99
N THR A 257 27.04 24.89 28.12
CA THR A 257 27.89 25.64 27.17
C THR A 257 27.67 25.19 25.73
N MET A 258 27.54 23.88 25.46
CA MET A 258 27.22 23.41 24.10
C MET A 258 25.79 23.76 23.65
N SER A 259 24.81 23.80 24.57
CA SER A 259 23.43 24.25 24.28
C SER A 259 23.40 25.74 23.97
N GLU A 260 24.05 26.57 24.79
CA GLU A 260 24.23 28.00 24.59
C GLU A 260 24.95 28.27 23.25
N ASP A 261 26.01 27.51 22.94
CA ASP A 261 26.72 27.53 21.66
C ASP A 261 25.79 27.21 20.47
N TYR A 262 24.82 26.32 20.64
CA TYR A 262 23.86 25.97 19.58
C TYR A 262 22.67 26.94 19.51
N GLU A 263 22.19 27.47 20.63
CA GLU A 263 21.14 28.48 20.71
C GLU A 263 21.61 29.83 20.12
N GLU A 264 22.85 30.25 20.37
CA GLU A 264 23.42 31.43 19.70
C GLU A 264 23.61 31.18 18.20
N LYS A 265 24.06 29.99 17.78
CA LYS A 265 24.12 29.62 16.36
C LYS A 265 22.73 29.58 15.71
N LEU A 266 21.69 29.17 16.44
CA LEU A 266 20.29 29.25 15.98
C LEU A 266 19.86 30.71 15.82
N ARG A 267 20.03 31.54 16.86
CA ARG A 267 19.66 32.96 16.86
C ARG A 267 20.35 33.75 15.73
N LEU A 268 21.61 33.43 15.43
CA LEU A 268 22.37 33.99 14.31
C LEU A 268 21.91 33.48 12.93
N LYS A 269 21.31 32.28 12.86
CA LYS A 269 20.65 31.81 11.63
C LYS A 269 19.27 32.42 11.47
N ASP A 270 18.51 32.57 12.55
CA ASP A 270 17.19 33.20 12.54
C ASP A 270 17.28 34.69 12.19
N SER A 271 18.30 35.42 12.67
CA SER A 271 18.54 36.81 12.26
C SER A 271 18.89 36.91 10.77
N VAL A 272 19.75 36.04 10.24
CA VAL A 272 20.09 35.99 8.81
C VAL A 272 18.87 35.58 7.96
N ILE A 273 17.99 34.70 8.46
CA ILE A 273 16.73 34.34 7.80
C ILE A 273 15.76 35.53 7.79
N LEU A 274 15.69 36.33 8.86
CA LEU A 274 14.90 37.56 8.89
C LEU A 274 15.44 38.60 7.90
N GLU A 275 16.75 38.85 7.88
CA GLU A 275 17.41 39.76 6.93
C GLU A 275 17.18 39.31 5.46
N LEU A 276 17.29 38.01 5.17
CA LEU A 276 17.00 37.46 3.84
C LEU A 276 15.51 37.56 3.46
N ASN A 277 14.61 37.37 4.42
CA ASN A 277 13.17 37.48 4.20
C ASN A 277 12.74 38.94 3.99
N ASP A 278 13.31 39.89 4.73
CA ASP A 278 13.01 41.32 4.58
C ASP A 278 13.64 41.92 3.32
N THR A 279 14.84 41.49 2.90
CA THR A 279 15.39 41.82 1.58
C THR A 279 14.59 41.17 0.44
N GLN A 280 14.10 39.94 0.61
CA GLN A 280 13.20 39.31 -0.37
C GLN A 280 11.85 40.05 -0.47
N LYS A 281 11.27 40.52 0.64
CA LYS A 281 10.08 41.39 0.63
C LYS A 281 10.35 42.72 -0.07
N LEU A 282 11.49 43.36 0.22
CA LEU A 282 11.88 44.62 -0.40
C LEU A 282 12.00 44.45 -1.92
N HIS A 283 12.74 43.44 -2.40
CA HIS A 283 12.82 43.14 -3.83
C HIS A 283 11.47 42.76 -4.45
N SER A 284 10.58 42.09 -3.71
CA SER A 284 9.21 41.83 -4.19
C SER A 284 8.39 43.11 -4.35
N GLN A 285 8.54 44.08 -3.43
CA GLN A 285 7.89 45.39 -3.50
C GLN A 285 8.50 46.27 -4.60
N GLU A 286 9.83 46.26 -4.75
CA GLU A 286 10.53 46.92 -5.87
C GLU A 286 10.08 46.34 -7.22
N HIS A 287 9.94 45.01 -7.34
CA HIS A 287 9.44 44.37 -8.56
C HIS A 287 7.96 44.66 -8.83
N GLU A 288 7.12 44.77 -7.79
CA GLU A 288 5.71 45.14 -7.94
C GLU A 288 5.55 46.62 -8.32
N GLU A 289 6.36 47.52 -7.75
CA GLU A 289 6.44 48.94 -8.10
C GLU A 289 6.96 49.15 -9.53
N ILE A 290 8.07 48.50 -9.90
CA ILE A 290 8.62 48.51 -11.28
C ILE A 290 7.59 47.95 -12.27
N LYS A 291 6.89 46.88 -11.90
CA LYS A 291 5.82 46.31 -12.76
C LYS A 291 4.67 47.30 -12.91
N ARG A 292 4.24 47.99 -11.85
CA ARG A 292 3.19 49.01 -11.93
C ARG A 292 3.64 50.19 -12.80
N GLN A 293 4.89 50.64 -12.68
CA GLN A 293 5.46 51.69 -13.54
C GLN A 293 5.51 51.27 -15.02
N ILE A 294 5.88 50.02 -15.32
CA ILE A 294 5.85 49.49 -16.70
C ILE A 294 4.41 49.36 -17.23
N GLU A 295 3.45 49.00 -16.38
CA GLU A 295 2.03 48.95 -16.76
C GLU A 295 1.43 50.36 -16.95
N GLU A 296 1.80 51.34 -16.11
CA GLU A 296 1.44 52.76 -16.25
C GLU A 296 2.06 53.39 -17.51
N ASP A 297 3.35 53.14 -17.79
CA ASP A 297 4.03 53.58 -19.01
C ASP A 297 3.43 52.93 -20.27
N ALA A 298 3.07 51.64 -20.21
CA ALA A 298 2.44 50.95 -21.32
C ALA A 298 1.00 51.42 -21.57
N ASP A 299 0.20 51.65 -20.53
CA ASP A 299 -1.13 52.26 -20.67
C ASP A 299 -1.03 53.71 -21.16
N GLN A 300 -0.02 54.48 -20.71
CA GLN A 300 0.25 55.81 -21.25
C GLN A 300 0.70 55.75 -22.71
N GLU A 301 1.56 54.80 -23.13
CA GLU A 301 1.89 54.60 -24.54
C GLU A 301 0.66 54.20 -25.36
N ILE A 302 -0.22 53.35 -24.82
CA ILE A 302 -1.50 52.99 -25.46
C ILE A 302 -2.43 54.20 -25.58
N ILE A 303 -2.48 55.09 -24.60
CA ILE A 303 -3.23 56.35 -24.64
C ILE A 303 -2.61 57.33 -25.64
N ASP A 304 -1.29 57.45 -25.66
CA ASP A 304 -0.52 58.27 -26.61
C ASP A 304 -0.70 57.78 -28.05
N LEU A 305 -0.63 56.47 -28.28
CA LEU A 305 -0.89 55.85 -29.59
C LEU A 305 -2.35 56.00 -29.97
N ARG A 306 -3.31 55.77 -29.05
CA ARG A 306 -4.74 56.00 -29.32
C ARG A 306 -5.05 57.45 -29.66
N THR A 307 -4.46 58.41 -28.95
CA THR A 307 -4.67 59.85 -29.23
C THR A 307 -3.96 60.27 -30.52
N LYS A 308 -2.74 59.79 -30.79
CA LYS A 308 -2.06 59.99 -32.09
C LYS A 308 -2.86 59.38 -33.24
N PHE A 309 -3.41 58.17 -33.09
CA PHE A 309 -4.25 57.53 -34.11
C PHE A 309 -5.65 58.16 -34.21
N GLU A 310 -6.28 58.63 -33.13
CA GLU A 310 -7.56 59.33 -33.21
C GLU A 310 -7.38 60.73 -33.81
N GLN A 311 -6.30 61.44 -33.47
CA GLN A 311 -5.95 62.72 -34.06
C GLN A 311 -5.59 62.56 -35.54
N ALA A 312 -4.83 61.52 -35.92
CA ALA A 312 -4.60 61.15 -37.31
C ALA A 312 -5.89 60.72 -38.04
N LEU A 313 -6.82 60.06 -37.35
CA LEU A 313 -8.14 59.70 -37.89
C LEU A 313 -9.07 60.91 -37.99
N ARG A 314 -8.91 61.94 -37.16
CA ARG A 314 -9.62 63.23 -37.26
C ARG A 314 -9.04 64.06 -38.40
N THR A 315 -7.72 64.20 -38.51
CA THR A 315 -7.11 64.86 -39.67
C THR A 315 -7.41 64.10 -40.95
N GLU A 316 -7.41 62.76 -40.96
CA GLU A 316 -7.88 61.98 -42.11
C GLU A 316 -9.38 62.13 -42.38
N LYS A 317 -10.24 62.31 -41.37
CA LYS A 317 -11.67 62.61 -41.61
C LYS A 317 -11.84 64.03 -42.19
N ASP A 318 -11.09 65.00 -41.71
CA ASP A 318 -11.16 66.39 -42.17
C ASP A 318 -10.52 66.54 -43.56
N THR A 319 -9.41 65.86 -43.84
CA THR A 319 -8.87 65.73 -45.20
C THR A 319 -9.79 64.92 -46.08
N ASN A 320 -10.47 63.86 -45.62
CA ASN A 320 -11.45 63.12 -46.41
C ASN A 320 -12.72 63.94 -46.70
N VAL A 321 -13.15 64.81 -45.79
CA VAL A 321 -14.24 65.78 -46.03
C VAL A 321 -13.80 66.86 -47.01
N ARG A 322 -12.59 67.40 -46.88
CA ARG A 322 -12.01 68.35 -47.84
C ARG A 322 -11.83 67.71 -49.22
N LEU A 323 -11.24 66.52 -49.27
CA LEU A 323 -11.10 65.66 -50.45
C LEU A 323 -12.44 65.19 -50.99
N ARG A 324 -13.53 65.12 -50.20
CA ARG A 324 -14.90 64.91 -50.70
C ARG A 324 -15.44 66.15 -51.40
N GLY A 325 -15.17 67.34 -50.88
CA GLY A 325 -15.47 68.61 -51.56
C GLY A 325 -14.69 68.74 -52.87
N GLU A 326 -13.37 68.53 -52.80
CA GLU A 326 -12.47 68.49 -53.96
C GLU A 326 -12.85 67.34 -54.91
N THR A 327 -13.33 66.20 -54.43
CA THR A 327 -13.87 65.08 -55.24
C THR A 327 -15.25 65.37 -55.81
N GLY A 328 -16.06 66.26 -55.24
CA GLY A 328 -17.29 66.75 -55.89
C GLY A 328 -16.95 67.69 -57.07
N VAL A 329 -15.98 68.59 -56.87
CA VAL A 329 -15.45 69.44 -57.95
C VAL A 329 -14.75 68.60 -59.02
N MET A 330 -13.87 67.67 -58.60
CA MET A 330 -13.21 66.73 -59.49
C MET A 330 -14.18 65.73 -60.09
N LYS A 331 -15.30 65.35 -59.47
CA LYS A 331 -16.36 64.56 -60.13
C LYS A 331 -17.02 65.34 -61.25
N LYS A 332 -17.24 66.65 -61.12
CA LYS A 332 -17.76 67.44 -62.24
C LYS A 332 -16.72 67.60 -63.36
N LYS A 333 -15.45 67.85 -63.01
CA LYS A 333 -14.35 67.82 -63.99
C LYS A 333 -14.18 66.44 -64.63
N PHE A 334 -14.33 65.37 -63.87
CA PHE A 334 -14.23 63.98 -64.29
C PHE A 334 -15.45 63.53 -65.06
N ILE A 335 -16.66 64.06 -64.84
CA ILE A 335 -17.83 63.78 -65.71
C ILE A 335 -17.69 64.53 -67.04
N SER A 336 -17.07 65.72 -67.05
CA SER A 336 -16.69 66.40 -68.29
C SER A 336 -15.59 65.60 -69.03
N ALA A 337 -14.50 65.30 -68.34
CA ALA A 337 -13.39 64.52 -68.88
C ALA A 337 -13.78 63.07 -69.19
N GLN A 338 -14.79 62.48 -68.54
CA GLN A 338 -15.30 61.14 -68.87
C GLN A 338 -16.11 61.20 -70.17
N LYS A 339 -16.84 62.29 -70.45
CA LYS A 339 -17.44 62.51 -71.76
C LYS A 339 -16.38 62.73 -72.84
N GLU A 340 -15.37 63.56 -72.58
CA GLU A 340 -14.23 63.74 -73.49
C GLU A 340 -13.48 62.41 -73.69
N ILE A 341 -13.29 61.60 -72.65
CA ILE A 341 -12.69 60.26 -72.70
C ILE A 341 -13.60 59.26 -73.42
N ASP A 342 -14.92 59.36 -73.32
CA ASP A 342 -15.83 58.44 -74.01
C ASP A 342 -16.04 58.84 -75.48
N GLU A 343 -15.96 60.13 -75.81
CA GLU A 343 -15.82 60.65 -77.18
C GLU A 343 -14.46 60.25 -77.79
N LEU A 344 -13.36 60.41 -77.05
CA LEU A 344 -12.02 59.95 -77.45
C LEU A 344 -11.95 58.41 -77.52
N LYS A 345 -12.63 57.65 -76.65
CA LYS A 345 -12.78 56.19 -76.81
C LYS A 345 -13.64 55.84 -78.01
N HIS A 346 -14.63 56.65 -78.36
CA HIS A 346 -15.42 56.41 -79.57
C HIS A 346 -14.56 56.64 -80.82
N GLN A 347 -13.76 57.71 -80.84
CA GLN A 347 -12.75 57.98 -81.87
C GLN A 347 -11.64 56.92 -81.89
N VAL A 348 -11.17 56.44 -80.73
CA VAL A 348 -10.22 55.32 -80.65
C VAL A 348 -10.86 54.01 -81.10
N ASN A 349 -12.16 53.77 -80.87
CA ASN A 349 -12.86 52.61 -81.42
C ASN A 349 -13.09 52.72 -82.94
N THR A 350 -13.37 53.90 -83.50
CA THR A 350 -13.42 54.06 -84.96
C THR A 350 -12.04 53.89 -85.55
N LEU A 351 -11.01 54.52 -84.99
CA LEU A 351 -9.61 54.34 -85.40
C LEU A 351 -9.08 52.92 -85.17
N GLN A 352 -9.56 52.17 -84.17
CA GLN A 352 -9.22 50.76 -83.97
C GLN A 352 -9.99 49.85 -84.95
N ASN A 353 -11.23 50.16 -85.30
CA ASN A 353 -11.96 49.45 -86.34
C ASN A 353 -11.36 49.73 -87.73
N GLU A 354 -11.00 50.98 -88.03
CA GLU A 354 -10.25 51.38 -89.23
C GLU A 354 -8.86 50.73 -89.25
N HIS A 355 -8.11 50.75 -88.15
CA HIS A 355 -6.84 50.04 -88.04
C HIS A 355 -7.02 48.53 -88.18
N GLN A 356 -8.12 47.94 -87.69
CA GLN A 356 -8.40 46.51 -87.85
C GLN A 356 -8.83 46.17 -89.28
N GLN A 357 -9.59 47.04 -89.95
CA GLN A 357 -9.92 46.95 -91.37
C GLN A 357 -8.66 47.06 -92.23
N LEU A 358 -7.86 48.11 -92.03
CA LEU A 358 -6.54 48.30 -92.64
C LEU A 358 -5.60 47.13 -92.33
N LYS A 359 -5.68 46.51 -91.15
CA LYS A 359 -4.90 45.30 -90.82
C LYS A 359 -5.41 44.07 -91.55
N THR A 360 -6.72 43.92 -91.77
CA THR A 360 -7.26 42.87 -92.66
C THR A 360 -6.97 43.13 -94.13
N GLU A 361 -6.93 44.39 -94.57
CA GLU A 361 -6.45 44.76 -95.90
C GLU A 361 -4.94 44.53 -96.04
N ILE A 362 -4.13 44.81 -95.01
CA ILE A 362 -2.70 44.48 -95.00
C ILE A 362 -2.52 42.96 -95.08
N VAL A 363 -3.23 42.17 -94.29
CA VAL A 363 -3.15 40.69 -94.39
C VAL A 363 -3.65 40.19 -95.74
N SER A 364 -4.68 40.80 -96.33
CA SER A 364 -5.12 40.51 -97.71
C SER A 364 -4.02 40.86 -98.71
N ARG A 365 -3.42 42.05 -98.64
CA ARG A 365 -2.36 42.51 -99.53
C ARG A 365 -1.05 41.75 -99.32
N GLU A 366 -0.77 41.26 -98.12
CA GLU A 366 0.33 40.35 -97.83
C GLU A 366 0.06 38.98 -98.44
N GLN A 367 -1.16 38.46 -98.33
CA GLN A 367 -1.59 37.24 -99.01
C GLN A 367 -1.50 37.41 -100.55
N ASP A 368 -1.97 38.53 -101.10
CA ASP A 368 -1.83 38.91 -102.51
C ASP A 368 -0.35 39.03 -102.90
N ILE A 369 0.51 39.62 -102.06
CA ILE A 369 1.97 39.67 -102.28
C ILE A 369 2.58 38.27 -102.24
N THR A 370 2.11 37.34 -101.41
CA THR A 370 2.58 35.94 -101.46
C THR A 370 2.07 35.19 -102.69
N ASN A 371 0.85 35.50 -103.16
CA ASN A 371 0.28 34.92 -104.38
C ASN A 371 1.02 35.48 -105.61
N LEU A 372 1.24 36.79 -105.69
CA LEU A 372 2.05 37.45 -106.70
C LEU A 372 3.52 37.01 -106.63
N LYS A 373 4.08 36.71 -105.46
CA LYS A 373 5.43 36.10 -105.34
C LYS A 373 5.48 34.66 -105.84
N LYS A 374 4.40 33.88 -105.69
CA LYS A 374 4.28 32.57 -106.34
C LYS A 374 4.11 32.70 -107.85
N GLU A 375 3.27 33.63 -108.31
CA GLU A 375 3.08 33.93 -109.74
C GLU A 375 4.36 34.48 -110.38
N ILE A 376 5.16 35.27 -109.64
CA ILE A 376 6.51 35.68 -110.02
C ILE A 376 7.44 34.48 -110.03
N PHE A 377 7.45 33.60 -109.02
CA PHE A 377 8.29 32.39 -109.05
C PHE A 377 7.93 31.42 -110.18
N GLU A 378 6.64 31.27 -110.49
CA GLU A 378 6.13 30.49 -111.63
C GLU A 378 6.45 31.17 -112.96
N ARG A 379 6.40 32.50 -113.04
CA ARG A 379 6.90 33.26 -114.19
C ARG A 379 8.41 33.20 -114.31
N ASP A 380 9.18 33.25 -113.24
CA ASP A 380 10.64 33.16 -113.23
C ASP A 380 11.10 31.76 -113.63
N TYR A 381 10.40 30.72 -113.19
CA TYR A 381 10.59 29.35 -113.69
C TYR A 381 10.24 29.23 -115.18
N THR A 382 9.12 29.85 -115.60
CA THR A 382 8.72 29.89 -117.02
C THR A 382 9.67 30.74 -117.87
N ILE A 383 10.25 31.81 -117.32
CA ILE A 383 11.28 32.65 -117.91
C ILE A 383 12.57 31.85 -118.00
N GLN A 384 12.97 31.11 -116.97
CA GLN A 384 14.16 30.26 -117.00
C GLN A 384 14.04 29.13 -118.04
N GLU A 385 12.87 28.51 -118.16
CA GLU A 385 12.60 27.52 -119.22
C GLU A 385 12.54 28.17 -120.61
N ASN A 386 12.03 29.40 -120.71
CA ASN A 386 12.07 30.20 -121.95
C ASN A 386 13.47 30.76 -122.25
N GLU A 387 14.33 30.99 -121.27
CA GLU A 387 15.74 31.39 -121.42
C GLU A 387 16.59 30.19 -121.83
N ARG A 388 16.27 28.99 -121.31
CA ARG A 388 16.83 27.72 -121.76
C ARG A 388 16.48 27.49 -123.23
N ARG A 389 15.20 27.63 -123.61
CA ARG A 389 14.74 27.65 -125.00
C ARG A 389 15.35 28.78 -125.83
N PHE A 390 15.50 29.98 -125.27
CA PHE A 390 16.12 31.12 -125.96
C PHE A 390 17.61 30.88 -126.18
N SER A 391 18.30 30.16 -125.29
CA SER A 391 19.70 29.74 -125.47
C SER A 391 19.82 28.69 -126.58
N GLU A 392 18.94 27.68 -126.59
CA GLU A 392 18.82 26.71 -127.69
C GLU A 392 18.51 27.39 -129.04
N VAL A 393 17.56 28.33 -129.05
CA VAL A 393 17.18 29.14 -130.22
C VAL A 393 18.27 30.13 -130.59
N LYS A 394 19.03 30.69 -129.65
CA LYS A 394 20.15 31.62 -129.89
C LYS A 394 21.34 30.90 -130.51
N ASN A 395 21.62 29.66 -130.11
CA ASN A 395 22.64 28.84 -130.77
C ASN A 395 22.22 28.51 -132.21
N LYS A 396 20.96 28.10 -132.42
CA LYS A 396 20.38 27.96 -133.78
C LYS A 396 20.34 29.29 -134.55
N ASN A 397 20.17 30.42 -133.86
CA ASN A 397 20.18 31.74 -134.47
C ASN A 397 21.60 32.17 -134.85
N GLN A 398 22.64 31.75 -134.12
CA GLN A 398 24.04 31.94 -134.51
C GLN A 398 24.45 31.04 -135.69
N GLU A 399 23.83 29.87 -135.83
CA GLU A 399 23.91 29.08 -137.08
C GLU A 399 23.19 29.81 -138.22
N LEU A 400 21.97 30.32 -137.97
CA LEU A 400 21.24 31.16 -138.93
C LEU A 400 21.93 32.50 -139.20
N GLU A 401 22.78 33.04 -138.33
CA GLU A 401 23.59 34.24 -138.61
C GLU A 401 24.76 33.94 -139.55
N LYS A 402 25.33 32.72 -139.49
CA LYS A 402 26.30 32.26 -140.49
C LYS A 402 25.62 32.10 -141.85
N PHE A 403 24.41 31.54 -141.89
CA PHE A 403 23.58 31.53 -143.11
C PHE A 403 23.16 32.95 -143.55
N ARG A 404 22.83 33.86 -142.61
CA ARG A 404 22.51 35.26 -142.90
C ARG A 404 23.70 36.02 -143.45
N PHE A 405 24.94 35.68 -143.08
CA PHE A 405 26.13 36.31 -143.66
C PHE A 405 26.29 35.93 -145.14
N VAL A 406 26.12 34.64 -145.47
CA VAL A 406 26.12 34.14 -146.86
C VAL A 406 24.94 34.73 -147.66
N LEU A 407 23.74 34.77 -147.07
CA LEU A 407 22.56 35.35 -147.70
C LEU A 407 22.65 36.88 -147.83
N ASN A 408 23.24 37.61 -146.87
CA ASN A 408 23.45 39.06 -146.98
C ASN A 408 24.41 39.41 -148.11
N HIS A 409 25.45 38.61 -148.35
CA HIS A 409 26.31 38.79 -149.52
C HIS A 409 25.53 38.62 -150.83
N LYS A 410 24.54 37.72 -150.86
CA LYS A 410 23.62 37.55 -152.00
C LYS A 410 22.56 38.65 -152.09
N ILE A 411 22.11 39.20 -150.95
CA ILE A 411 21.15 40.32 -150.89
C ILE A 411 21.80 41.61 -151.39
N VAL A 412 23.06 41.91 -151.05
CA VAL A 412 23.77 43.09 -151.59
C VAL A 412 23.95 42.98 -153.11
N GLU A 413 24.28 41.79 -153.61
CA GLU A 413 24.38 41.50 -155.04
C GLU A 413 23.03 41.66 -155.77
N LEU A 414 21.92 41.32 -155.11
CA LEU A 414 20.55 41.55 -155.62
C LEU A 414 20.10 43.01 -155.47
N GLN A 415 20.52 43.73 -154.42
CA GLN A 415 20.20 45.15 -154.23
C GLN A 415 20.83 46.03 -155.32
N MET A 416 22.04 45.70 -155.79
CA MET A 416 22.62 46.32 -156.98
C MET A 416 21.86 46.01 -158.29
N GLN A 417 20.98 45.01 -158.31
CA GLN A 417 20.07 44.74 -159.44
C GLN A 417 18.67 45.35 -159.25
N ILE A 418 18.28 45.65 -158.01
CA ILE A 418 17.00 46.30 -157.67
C ILE A 418 17.06 47.80 -157.96
N GLN A 419 18.18 48.48 -157.71
CA GLN A 419 18.30 49.93 -157.92
C GLN A 419 17.90 50.40 -159.35
N PRO A 420 18.39 49.82 -160.46
CA PRO A 420 17.92 50.19 -161.80
C PRO A 420 16.47 49.75 -162.09
N LYS A 421 15.93 48.77 -161.34
CA LYS A 421 14.51 48.37 -161.43
C LYS A 421 13.60 49.34 -160.69
N GLU A 422 14.06 49.98 -159.62
CA GLU A 422 13.33 51.04 -158.93
C GLU A 422 13.33 52.35 -159.73
N GLU A 423 14.42 52.67 -160.44
CA GLU A 423 14.44 53.76 -161.43
C GLU A 423 13.50 53.47 -162.62
N GLU A 424 13.50 52.24 -163.16
CA GLU A 424 12.49 51.82 -164.15
C GLU A 424 11.06 51.97 -163.61
N ILE A 425 10.80 51.56 -162.36
CA ILE A 425 9.47 51.66 -161.73
C ILE A 425 9.06 53.12 -161.50
N GLN A 426 10.00 54.01 -161.17
CA GLN A 426 9.71 55.44 -161.03
C GLN A 426 9.41 56.08 -162.40
N GLN A 427 10.19 55.78 -163.45
CA GLN A 427 9.87 56.20 -164.82
C GLN A 427 8.54 55.61 -165.31
N LYS A 428 8.21 54.38 -164.93
CA LYS A 428 6.89 53.77 -165.20
C LYS A 428 5.76 54.47 -164.45
N LYS A 429 6.00 55.00 -163.25
CA LYS A 429 5.02 55.80 -162.50
C LYS A 429 4.82 57.18 -163.12
N GLU A 430 5.89 57.84 -163.55
CA GLU A 430 5.80 59.10 -164.30
C GLU A 430 5.06 58.87 -165.63
N GLN A 431 5.39 57.81 -166.39
CA GLN A 431 4.61 57.42 -167.57
C GLN A 431 3.13 57.10 -167.27
N ILE A 432 2.82 56.50 -166.11
CA ILE A 432 1.43 56.24 -165.71
C ILE A 432 0.73 57.54 -165.32
N GLN A 433 1.41 58.48 -164.67
CA GLN A 433 0.86 59.78 -164.30
C GLN A 433 0.65 60.67 -165.54
N ASP A 434 1.61 60.70 -166.47
CA ASP A 434 1.47 61.31 -167.79
C ASP A 434 0.29 60.69 -168.55
N MET A 435 0.17 59.35 -168.56
CA MET A 435 -0.98 58.66 -169.16
C MET A 435 -2.30 58.92 -168.41
N GLU A 436 -2.29 59.18 -167.11
CA GLU A 436 -3.49 59.55 -166.34
C GLU A 436 -3.88 61.02 -166.61
N GLU A 437 -2.93 61.92 -166.85
CA GLU A 437 -3.20 63.27 -167.35
C GLU A 437 -3.67 63.24 -168.82
N GLU A 438 -3.05 62.46 -169.72
CA GLU A 438 -3.54 62.22 -171.08
C GLU A 438 -4.94 61.60 -171.07
N ILE A 439 -5.23 60.65 -170.17
CA ILE A 439 -6.57 60.05 -170.02
C ILE A 439 -7.57 61.08 -169.47
N ASN A 440 -7.16 62.00 -168.59
CA ASN A 440 -8.03 63.09 -168.13
C ASN A 440 -8.27 64.13 -169.24
N GLU A 441 -7.25 64.54 -170.01
CA GLU A 441 -7.43 65.34 -171.22
C GLU A 441 -8.30 64.62 -172.24
N HIS A 442 -8.11 63.33 -172.47
CA HIS A 442 -8.93 62.54 -173.39
C HIS A 442 -10.36 62.39 -172.86
N GLN A 443 -10.59 62.31 -171.55
CA GLN A 443 -11.93 62.34 -170.97
C GLN A 443 -12.58 63.72 -171.11
N GLN A 444 -11.86 64.82 -170.87
CA GLN A 444 -12.35 66.18 -171.11
C GLN A 444 -12.65 66.42 -172.60
N ASN A 445 -11.76 65.97 -173.49
CA ASN A 445 -11.95 66.01 -174.93
C ASN A 445 -13.10 65.09 -175.37
N ILE A 446 -13.32 63.94 -174.74
CA ILE A 446 -14.51 63.10 -174.97
C ILE A 446 -15.78 63.79 -174.47
N THR A 447 -15.77 64.55 -173.37
CA THR A 447 -16.94 65.36 -172.96
C THR A 447 -17.18 66.54 -173.91
N ASN A 448 -16.13 67.23 -174.35
CA ASN A 448 -16.21 68.34 -175.31
C ASN A 448 -16.65 67.84 -176.70
N LEU A 449 -16.16 66.68 -177.16
CA LEU A 449 -16.61 66.04 -178.39
C LEU A 449 -18.02 65.46 -178.25
N LYS A 450 -18.46 65.00 -177.07
CA LYS A 450 -19.87 64.65 -176.83
C LYS A 450 -20.78 65.88 -176.89
N LEU A 451 -20.34 67.02 -176.37
CA LEU A 451 -21.01 68.32 -176.50
C LEU A 451 -21.08 68.75 -177.97
N GLN A 452 -19.94 68.82 -178.67
CA GLN A 452 -19.91 69.14 -180.10
C GLN A 452 -20.72 68.15 -180.96
N VAL A 453 -20.76 66.85 -180.62
CA VAL A 453 -21.62 65.88 -181.33
C VAL A 453 -23.10 66.07 -181.00
N ALA A 454 -23.46 66.60 -179.83
CA ALA A 454 -24.83 67.02 -179.53
C ALA A 454 -25.19 68.30 -180.32
N GLU A 455 -24.36 69.34 -180.25
CA GLU A 455 -24.52 70.60 -181.00
C GLU A 455 -24.57 70.36 -182.52
N LEU A 456 -23.70 69.50 -183.06
CA LEU A 456 -23.70 69.13 -184.48
C LEU A 456 -24.91 68.27 -184.85
N LYS A 457 -25.44 67.42 -183.95
CA LYS A 457 -26.71 66.69 -184.21
C LYS A 457 -27.91 67.65 -184.22
N GLU A 458 -27.94 68.62 -183.32
CA GLU A 458 -29.00 69.64 -183.30
C GLU A 458 -28.90 70.56 -184.51
N SER A 459 -27.69 71.00 -184.87
CA SER A 459 -27.39 71.76 -186.09
C SER A 459 -27.76 70.98 -187.36
N VAL A 460 -27.43 69.68 -187.45
CA VAL A 460 -27.87 68.81 -188.55
C VAL A 460 -29.40 68.69 -188.58
N GLY A 461 -30.06 68.50 -187.44
CA GLY A 461 -31.53 68.45 -187.35
C GLY A 461 -32.23 69.77 -187.76
N LEU A 462 -31.56 70.92 -187.58
CA LEU A 462 -32.01 72.21 -188.12
C LEU A 462 -31.73 72.30 -189.63
N LYS A 463 -30.52 71.96 -190.10
CA LYS A 463 -30.15 71.95 -191.52
C LYS A 463 -31.01 70.99 -192.35
N GLU A 464 -31.43 69.86 -191.82
CA GLU A 464 -32.35 68.93 -192.47
C GLU A 464 -33.76 69.52 -192.62
N LYS A 465 -34.27 70.19 -191.57
CA LYS A 465 -35.55 70.93 -191.65
C LYS A 465 -35.48 72.05 -192.70
N ASP A 466 -34.37 72.76 -192.80
CA ASP A 466 -34.20 73.82 -193.81
C ASP A 466 -33.99 73.27 -195.22
N CYS A 467 -33.26 72.16 -195.38
CA CYS A 467 -33.17 71.45 -196.67
C CYS A 467 -34.54 70.93 -197.14
N LEU A 468 -35.43 70.55 -196.22
CA LEU A 468 -36.83 70.21 -196.52
C LEU A 468 -37.67 71.42 -196.93
N LYS A 469 -37.41 72.63 -196.41
CA LYS A 469 -38.02 73.88 -196.88
C LYS A 469 -37.54 74.20 -198.31
N GLU A 470 -36.23 74.23 -198.53
CA GLU A 470 -35.60 74.46 -199.84
C GLU A 470 -36.10 73.47 -200.92
N ARG A 471 -36.23 72.18 -200.57
CA ARG A 471 -36.80 71.16 -201.47
C ARG A 471 -38.28 71.36 -201.80
N ARG A 472 -39.04 72.16 -201.05
CA ARG A 472 -40.38 72.62 -201.44
C ARG A 472 -40.29 73.80 -202.40
N VAL A 473 -39.57 74.86 -202.02
CA VAL A 473 -39.40 76.08 -202.83
C VAL A 473 -38.88 75.75 -204.24
N ASN A 474 -37.87 74.89 -204.35
CA ASN A 474 -37.29 74.49 -205.64
C ASN A 474 -38.27 73.66 -206.52
N LYS A 475 -39.24 72.94 -205.92
CA LYS A 475 -40.32 72.30 -206.70
C LYS A 475 -41.33 73.32 -207.23
N GLU A 476 -41.63 74.34 -206.44
CA GLU A 476 -42.57 75.41 -206.81
C GLU A 476 -41.97 76.31 -207.90
N THR A 477 -40.70 76.69 -207.81
CA THR A 477 -40.00 77.43 -208.88
C THR A 477 -39.85 76.62 -210.16
N GLN A 478 -39.58 75.31 -210.10
CA GLN A 478 -39.60 74.45 -211.30
C GLN A 478 -41.00 74.36 -211.94
N ALA A 479 -42.08 74.36 -211.15
CA ALA A 479 -43.44 74.37 -211.68
C ALA A 479 -43.77 75.69 -212.40
N ILE A 480 -43.31 76.83 -211.88
CA ILE A 480 -43.39 78.14 -212.54
C ILE A 480 -42.58 78.12 -213.85
N LEU A 481 -41.34 77.65 -213.82
CA LEU A 481 -40.45 77.64 -214.99
C LEU A 481 -41.01 76.77 -216.13
N ARG A 482 -41.63 75.62 -215.81
CA ARG A 482 -42.34 74.78 -216.80
C ARG A 482 -43.57 75.48 -217.41
N ARG A 483 -44.35 76.24 -216.63
CA ARG A 483 -45.45 77.06 -217.18
C ARG A 483 -44.92 78.08 -218.17
N VAL A 484 -43.88 78.84 -217.80
CA VAL A 484 -43.22 79.81 -218.68
C VAL A 484 -42.70 79.15 -219.96
N GLN A 485 -42.08 77.96 -219.89
CA GLN A 485 -41.66 77.21 -221.08
C GLN A 485 -42.84 76.76 -221.97
N THR A 486 -43.93 76.31 -221.37
CA THR A 486 -45.13 75.85 -222.12
C THR A 486 -45.81 77.02 -222.82
N GLU A 487 -45.94 78.17 -222.14
CA GLU A 487 -46.48 79.39 -222.71
C GLU A 487 -45.56 79.95 -223.80
N LEU A 488 -44.24 79.98 -223.60
CA LEU A 488 -43.27 80.35 -224.64
C LEU A 488 -43.41 79.47 -225.88
N HIS A 489 -43.49 78.14 -225.74
CA HIS A 489 -43.63 77.24 -226.89
C HIS A 489 -44.96 77.46 -227.61
N ASN A 490 -46.04 77.76 -226.90
CA ASN A 490 -47.32 78.14 -227.50
C ASN A 490 -47.22 79.49 -228.24
N THR A 491 -46.47 80.47 -227.72
CA THR A 491 -46.20 81.72 -228.46
C THR A 491 -45.37 81.49 -229.72
N ALA A 492 -44.40 80.56 -229.67
CA ALA A 492 -43.50 80.25 -230.79
C ALA A 492 -44.20 79.56 -231.97
N ALA A 493 -45.36 78.94 -231.76
CA ALA A 493 -46.17 78.37 -232.84
C ALA A 493 -46.80 79.44 -233.75
N LEU A 494 -46.99 80.68 -233.26
CA LEU A 494 -47.67 81.78 -233.96
C LEU A 494 -46.75 82.59 -234.90
N VAL A 495 -45.51 82.14 -235.12
CA VAL A 495 -44.46 82.88 -235.86
C VAL A 495 -44.84 83.24 -237.31
N GLN A 496 -45.73 82.48 -237.96
CA GLN A 496 -46.16 82.79 -239.33
C GLN A 496 -47.20 83.92 -239.44
N GLU A 497 -47.80 84.38 -238.33
CA GLU A 497 -48.72 85.53 -238.30
C GLU A 497 -48.19 86.67 -237.40
N PRO A 498 -47.56 87.73 -237.96
CA PRO A 498 -46.87 88.76 -237.18
C PRO A 498 -47.71 89.55 -236.17
N LEU A 499 -49.03 89.57 -236.31
CA LEU A 499 -49.95 90.34 -235.45
C LEU A 499 -50.41 89.56 -234.20
N GLU A 500 -50.54 88.24 -234.28
CA GLU A 500 -50.86 87.38 -233.12
C GLU A 500 -49.64 87.28 -232.19
N LEU A 501 -48.46 86.99 -232.76
CA LEU A 501 -47.20 86.82 -232.04
C LEU A 501 -46.90 87.99 -231.07
N LYS A 502 -47.10 89.24 -231.52
CA LYS A 502 -46.79 90.44 -230.73
C LYS A 502 -47.65 90.56 -229.46
N LYS A 503 -48.91 90.11 -229.47
CA LYS A 503 -49.76 90.12 -228.26
C LYS A 503 -49.30 89.08 -227.24
N ALA A 504 -48.82 87.94 -227.72
CA ALA A 504 -48.48 86.79 -226.89
C ALA A 504 -47.26 87.06 -226.00
N VAL A 505 -46.20 87.68 -226.56
CA VAL A 505 -44.96 88.00 -225.83
C VAL A 505 -45.18 89.01 -224.68
N ILE A 506 -46.07 90.00 -224.86
CA ILE A 506 -46.28 91.06 -223.86
C ILE A 506 -46.89 90.50 -222.55
N LYS A 507 -47.70 89.44 -222.61
CA LYS A 507 -48.27 88.80 -221.42
C LYS A 507 -47.21 88.16 -220.50
N LEU A 508 -46.10 87.67 -221.07
CA LEU A 508 -45.09 86.88 -220.36
C LEU A 508 -44.19 87.70 -219.41
N TYR A 509 -44.11 89.02 -219.57
CA TYR A 509 -43.03 89.84 -218.99
C TYR A 509 -43.22 90.33 -217.52
N HIS A 510 -44.36 90.10 -216.84
CA HIS A 510 -44.88 91.03 -215.81
C HIS A 510 -45.00 90.58 -214.28
N GLN A 511 -44.09 89.83 -213.56
CA GLN A 511 -44.56 88.93 -212.42
C GLN A 511 -44.04 88.78 -210.90
N TYR A 512 -42.83 89.08 -210.32
CA TYR A 512 -42.39 88.50 -208.96
C TYR A 512 -41.60 89.38 -207.88
N SER A 513 -41.60 89.07 -206.53
CA SER A 513 -40.72 89.64 -205.42
C SER A 513 -40.79 89.06 -203.93
N GLU A 514 -39.90 89.51 -202.98
CA GLU A 514 -39.92 89.68 -201.45
C GLU A 514 -39.48 88.64 -200.31
N GLY A 515 -39.18 89.11 -199.05
CA GLY A 515 -38.84 88.36 -197.76
C GLY A 515 -37.97 89.05 -196.61
N LYS A 516 -38.10 88.73 -195.25
CA LYS A 516 -37.34 89.26 -194.01
C LYS A 516 -37.42 88.43 -192.65
N GLU A 517 -36.52 88.60 -191.61
CA GLU A 517 -36.46 87.91 -190.24
C GLU A 517 -35.46 88.51 -189.14
N PHE A 518 -35.65 88.46 -187.76
CA PHE A 518 -34.66 88.85 -186.64
C PHE A 518 -35.01 88.56 -185.08
N GLU A 519 -34.11 88.92 -184.07
CA GLU A 519 -34.24 89.23 -182.56
C GLU A 519 -33.94 88.22 -181.34
N HIS A 520 -33.41 88.67 -180.13
CA HIS A 520 -33.13 87.88 -178.82
C HIS A 520 -32.56 88.60 -177.49
N SER A 521 -32.62 87.98 -176.24
CA SER A 521 -31.61 87.96 -175.05
C SER A 521 -31.88 88.44 -173.53
N ARG A 522 -31.13 87.87 -172.50
CA ARG A 522 -30.66 88.30 -171.08
C ARG A 522 -31.43 88.07 -169.68
N GLN A 523 -30.73 87.73 -168.52
CA GLN A 523 -31.13 87.82 -167.03
C GLN A 523 -30.02 87.46 -165.93
N GLU A 524 -30.03 87.97 -164.63
CA GLU A 524 -29.03 87.72 -163.49
C GLU A 524 -29.47 87.80 -161.93
N ASP A 525 -28.61 87.41 -160.91
CA ASP A 525 -28.33 87.94 -159.48
C ASP A 525 -28.71 87.28 -158.03
N ARG A 526 -27.88 87.56 -156.96
CA ARG A 526 -28.00 87.68 -155.41
C ARG A 526 -27.93 86.52 -154.32
N ASP A 527 -27.46 86.72 -153.02
CA ASP A 527 -27.86 86.08 -151.66
C ASP A 527 -27.06 86.43 -150.29
N ALA A 528 -27.47 85.88 -149.08
CA ALA A 528 -26.74 85.49 -147.76
C ALA A 528 -26.76 86.27 -146.34
N GLN A 529 -26.70 85.58 -145.14
CA GLN A 529 -26.50 86.12 -143.70
C GLN A 529 -26.36 85.08 -142.47
N TYR A 530 -25.89 85.43 -141.21
CA TYR A 530 -25.76 84.49 -139.99
C TYR A 530 -25.47 85.04 -138.48
N GLU A 531 -25.72 84.21 -137.41
CA GLU A 531 -25.31 84.04 -135.91
C GLU A 531 -25.43 85.02 -134.66
N PHE A 532 -25.50 84.47 -133.38
CA PHE A 532 -24.94 84.92 -132.01
C PHE A 532 -25.52 84.23 -130.68
N LEU A 533 -24.78 84.07 -129.52
CA LEU A 533 -25.27 83.60 -128.15
C LEU A 533 -24.32 83.78 -126.86
N ARG A 534 -24.80 83.79 -125.55
CA ARG A 534 -23.94 83.60 -124.28
C ARG A 534 -24.49 83.09 -122.86
N GLN A 535 -24.03 83.57 -121.65
CA GLN A 535 -23.83 82.83 -120.31
C GLN A 535 -24.45 83.45 -118.96
N ARG A 536 -24.20 82.89 -117.70
CA ARG A 536 -24.98 83.18 -116.41
C ARG A 536 -24.38 83.29 -114.91
N ASP A 537 -24.58 82.35 -113.93
CA ASP A 537 -24.92 82.56 -112.44
C ASP A 537 -23.86 82.60 -111.25
N HIS A 538 -24.28 82.60 -109.93
CA HIS A 538 -23.45 82.83 -108.66
C HIS A 538 -23.69 82.05 -107.29
N LEU A 539 -23.82 82.66 -106.06
CA LEU A 539 -23.40 82.14 -104.68
C LEU A 539 -24.42 82.17 -103.44
N GLU A 540 -24.04 81.80 -102.16
CA GLU A 540 -24.97 81.48 -101.00
C GLU A 540 -24.72 81.83 -99.45
N ARG A 541 -24.29 80.92 -98.50
CA ARG A 541 -24.72 80.79 -97.03
C ARG A 541 -23.87 81.38 -95.82
N THR A 542 -24.40 81.36 -94.54
CA THR A 542 -23.76 81.97 -93.29
C THR A 542 -23.88 81.40 -91.80
N VAL A 543 -25.00 81.53 -91.02
CA VAL A 543 -25.04 82.17 -89.61
C VAL A 543 -24.63 81.53 -88.20
N CYS A 544 -25.32 80.53 -87.59
CA CYS A 544 -25.83 80.50 -86.17
C CYS A 544 -24.92 80.16 -84.91
N GLY A 545 -25.06 80.87 -83.74
CA GLY A 545 -24.15 80.83 -82.55
C GLY A 545 -24.64 80.43 -81.12
N LEU A 546 -24.64 81.35 -80.13
CA LEU A 546 -24.36 81.10 -78.68
C LEU A 546 -25.53 81.32 -77.67
N LYS A 547 -25.88 80.37 -76.75
CA LYS A 547 -26.65 80.70 -75.49
C LYS A 547 -26.86 79.73 -74.29
N LYS A 548 -26.31 78.50 -74.16
CA LYS A 548 -26.74 77.52 -73.08
C LYS A 548 -25.64 77.02 -72.11
N LEU A 549 -25.80 77.17 -70.79
CA LEU A 549 -25.06 76.44 -69.71
C LEU A 549 -25.79 76.39 -68.34
N TYR A 550 -25.49 75.35 -67.50
CA TYR A 550 -25.24 75.31 -66.01
C TYR A 550 -26.06 74.29 -65.10
N TYR A 551 -25.47 73.13 -64.61
CA TYR A 551 -26.06 72.18 -63.56
C TYR A 551 -25.13 71.16 -62.74
N LYS A 552 -25.52 69.88 -62.41
CA LYS A 552 -25.09 69.06 -61.19
C LYS A 552 -24.41 67.62 -61.33
N GLU A 553 -24.72 66.56 -60.52
CA GLU A 553 -23.82 65.37 -60.15
C GLU A 553 -24.51 64.05 -59.60
N SER A 554 -23.78 62.93 -59.22
CA SER A 554 -24.32 61.60 -58.72
C SER A 554 -23.37 60.63 -57.87
N THR A 555 -23.82 59.42 -57.40
CA THR A 555 -23.23 58.51 -56.32
C THR A 555 -23.36 56.94 -56.48
N LYS A 556 -22.90 56.08 -55.51
CA LYS A 556 -22.85 54.56 -55.48
C LYS A 556 -22.63 53.93 -54.06
N GLU A 557 -23.07 52.67 -53.76
CA GLU A 557 -22.47 51.71 -52.75
C GLU A 557 -22.92 50.20 -52.80
N ARG A 558 -22.19 49.22 -52.16
CA ARG A 558 -22.55 47.80 -51.70
C ARG A 558 -21.33 46.89 -51.31
N THR A 559 -21.43 45.95 -50.33
CA THR A 559 -20.44 44.87 -49.92
C THR A 559 -21.08 43.54 -49.35
N THR A 560 -20.35 42.39 -49.12
CA THR A 560 -20.91 41.05 -48.64
C THR A 560 -19.89 39.93 -48.14
N ASP A 561 -20.37 38.75 -47.63
CA ASP A 561 -19.86 37.32 -47.75
C ASP A 561 -18.89 36.56 -46.77
N LYS A 562 -18.57 36.98 -45.53
CA LYS A 562 -17.35 36.45 -44.83
C LYS A 562 -17.38 35.15 -43.98
N ILE A 563 -18.53 34.62 -43.52
CA ILE A 563 -18.59 33.77 -42.29
C ILE A 563 -18.34 32.25 -42.48
N MET A 564 -18.54 31.68 -43.68
CA MET A 564 -18.74 30.22 -43.83
C MET A 564 -17.50 29.32 -43.69
N LYS A 565 -16.27 29.82 -43.66
CA LYS A 565 -15.06 28.99 -43.86
C LYS A 565 -14.45 28.36 -42.61
N ASP A 566 -14.64 28.95 -41.44
CA ASP A 566 -13.84 28.59 -40.25
C ASP A 566 -14.35 27.32 -39.54
N ASN A 567 -15.65 27.01 -39.68
CA ASN A 567 -16.31 25.87 -39.01
C ASN A 567 -15.78 24.48 -39.43
N VAL A 568 -15.08 24.36 -40.56
CA VAL A 568 -14.63 23.06 -41.08
C VAL A 568 -13.44 22.50 -40.31
N LYS A 569 -12.44 23.34 -39.99
CA LYS A 569 -11.17 22.90 -39.38
C LYS A 569 -11.35 22.29 -37.98
N LEU A 570 -12.24 22.89 -37.19
CA LEU A 570 -12.55 22.46 -35.81
C LEU A 570 -13.10 21.02 -35.72
N ILE A 571 -13.62 20.47 -36.83
CA ILE A 571 -14.17 19.11 -36.87
C ILE A 571 -13.05 18.06 -36.99
N GLU A 572 -11.90 18.39 -37.57
CA GLU A 572 -10.78 17.45 -37.74
C GLU A 572 -10.04 17.22 -36.41
N GLU A 573 -9.75 18.30 -35.67
CA GLU A 573 -9.07 18.27 -34.37
C GLU A 573 -9.86 17.50 -33.30
N ILE A 574 -11.20 17.57 -33.33
CA ILE A 574 -12.07 16.80 -32.42
C ILE A 574 -11.93 15.28 -32.64
N ASN A 575 -11.56 14.84 -33.84
CA ASN A 575 -11.48 13.42 -34.16
C ASN A 575 -10.11 12.78 -33.88
N SER A 576 -9.01 13.55 -33.92
CA SER A 576 -7.70 13.06 -33.47
C SER A 576 -7.67 12.82 -31.95
N LEU A 577 -8.12 13.80 -31.17
CA LEU A 577 -8.18 13.74 -29.70
C LEU A 577 -9.04 12.57 -29.19
N ARG A 578 -10.11 12.21 -29.90
CA ARG A 578 -10.96 11.04 -29.59
C ARG A 578 -10.20 9.71 -29.69
N LYS A 579 -9.17 9.62 -30.53
CA LYS A 579 -8.39 8.40 -30.77
C LYS A 579 -7.40 8.16 -29.62
N GLU A 580 -6.64 9.19 -29.24
CA GLU A 580 -5.71 9.13 -28.11
C GLU A 580 -6.41 8.77 -26.79
N LEU A 581 -7.64 9.26 -26.60
CA LEU A 581 -8.47 8.96 -25.43
C LEU A 581 -8.84 7.48 -25.30
N VAL A 582 -8.88 6.72 -26.41
CA VAL A 582 -9.12 5.27 -26.42
C VAL A 582 -7.84 4.53 -26.01
N ASP A 583 -6.70 4.89 -26.60
CA ASP A 583 -5.42 4.23 -26.31
C ASP A 583 -4.96 4.48 -24.87
N ARG A 584 -5.14 5.70 -24.34
CA ARG A 584 -4.92 6.01 -22.92
C ARG A 584 -5.83 5.21 -21.99
N LYS A 585 -7.11 5.04 -22.32
CA LYS A 585 -8.04 4.19 -21.54
C LYS A 585 -7.66 2.72 -21.57
N LYS A 586 -7.11 2.21 -22.67
CA LYS A 586 -6.57 0.85 -22.75
C LYS A 586 -5.38 0.68 -21.82
N HIS A 587 -4.42 1.60 -21.87
CA HIS A 587 -3.20 1.56 -21.05
C HIS A 587 -3.50 1.68 -19.53
N ILE A 588 -4.50 2.47 -19.15
CA ILE A 588 -5.00 2.52 -17.76
C ILE A 588 -5.56 1.15 -17.34
N LYS A 589 -6.33 0.49 -18.20
CA LYS A 589 -6.92 -0.82 -17.93
C LYS A 589 -5.88 -1.94 -17.77
N ASP A 590 -4.79 -1.85 -18.54
CA ASP A 590 -3.65 -2.76 -18.42
C ASP A 590 -2.91 -2.55 -17.07
N LEU A 591 -2.79 -1.30 -16.60
CA LEU A 591 -2.23 -0.97 -15.28
C LEU A 591 -3.17 -1.37 -14.12
N GLU A 592 -4.48 -1.18 -14.25
CA GLU A 592 -5.48 -1.64 -13.27
C GLU A 592 -5.41 -3.17 -13.08
N SER A 593 -5.11 -3.92 -14.14
CA SER A 593 -4.89 -5.37 -14.08
C SER A 593 -3.59 -5.79 -13.40
N ILE A 594 -2.60 -4.90 -13.27
CA ILE A 594 -1.33 -5.14 -12.56
C ILE A 594 -1.45 -4.72 -11.09
N VAL A 595 -2.18 -3.64 -10.79
CA VAL A 595 -2.38 -3.10 -9.44
C VAL A 595 -3.50 -3.83 -8.66
N GLY A 596 -4.32 -4.65 -9.34
CA GLY A 596 -5.19 -5.64 -8.70
C GLY A 596 -6.48 -5.08 -8.09
N MET A 597 -6.94 -3.91 -8.53
CA MET A 597 -8.14 -3.25 -8.01
C MET A 597 -9.33 -3.28 -8.98
N HIS A 598 -10.03 -4.41 -9.08
CA HIS A 598 -11.42 -4.49 -8.59
C HIS A 598 -12.11 -5.87 -8.74
N LYS A 599 -13.02 -6.12 -7.78
CA LYS A 599 -14.10 -7.15 -7.74
C LYS A 599 -13.72 -8.61 -7.43
N PHE A 600 -13.99 -8.96 -6.17
CA PHE A 600 -14.32 -10.31 -5.65
C PHE A 600 -13.29 -11.45 -5.84
N ILE A 601 -12.34 -11.51 -4.90
CA ILE A 601 -11.72 -12.79 -4.49
C ILE A 601 -12.73 -13.56 -3.62
N SER A 602 -12.83 -14.88 -3.82
CA SER A 602 -13.72 -15.74 -3.03
C SER A 602 -13.23 -15.89 -1.58
N PRO A 603 -14.11 -15.87 -0.55
CA PRO A 603 -13.70 -15.98 0.86
C PRO A 603 -12.81 -17.19 1.19
N LYS A 604 -12.94 -18.30 0.45
CA LYS A 604 -12.10 -19.50 0.62
C LYS A 604 -10.64 -19.29 0.20
N GLU A 605 -10.37 -18.51 -0.83
CA GLU A 605 -8.99 -18.18 -1.23
C GLU A 605 -8.39 -17.08 -0.34
N ALA A 606 -9.21 -16.16 0.14
CA ALA A 606 -8.79 -15.19 1.16
C ALA A 606 -8.33 -15.89 2.45
N HIS A 607 -9.09 -16.89 2.93
CA HIS A 607 -8.66 -17.74 4.05
C HIS A 607 -7.37 -18.51 3.74
N ARG A 608 -7.28 -19.20 2.59
CA ARG A 608 -6.07 -19.99 2.27
C ARG A 608 -4.79 -19.15 2.17
N LYS A 609 -4.89 -17.90 1.68
CA LYS A 609 -3.76 -16.96 1.67
C LYS A 609 -3.47 -16.38 3.07
N LEU A 610 -4.49 -16.20 3.91
CA LEU A 610 -4.31 -15.81 5.31
C LEU A 610 -3.62 -16.93 6.12
N GLU A 611 -4.02 -18.19 5.94
CA GLU A 611 -3.37 -19.35 6.56
C GLU A 611 -1.89 -19.44 6.17
N MET A 612 -1.54 -19.27 4.89
CA MET A 612 -0.14 -19.24 4.45
C MET A 612 0.66 -18.05 5.04
N ALA A 613 0.02 -16.90 5.24
CA ALA A 613 0.64 -15.75 5.91
C ALA A 613 0.79 -15.95 7.44
N VAL A 614 -0.16 -16.64 8.08
CA VAL A 614 -0.07 -17.02 9.50
C VAL A 614 1.02 -18.07 9.71
N GLN A 615 1.11 -19.10 8.86
CA GLN A 615 2.18 -20.11 8.91
C GLN A 615 3.58 -19.49 8.78
N THR A 616 3.77 -18.50 7.91
CA THR A 616 5.05 -17.78 7.82
C THR A 616 5.33 -16.94 9.07
N LYS A 617 4.31 -16.32 9.68
CA LYS A 617 4.45 -15.61 10.97
C LYS A 617 4.78 -16.55 12.13
N GLU A 618 4.14 -17.72 12.21
CA GLU A 618 4.39 -18.72 13.26
C GLU A 618 5.78 -19.34 13.11
N SER A 619 6.19 -19.71 11.89
CA SER A 619 7.55 -20.20 11.63
C SER A 619 8.63 -19.18 12.02
N ILE A 620 8.44 -17.89 11.71
CA ILE A 620 9.33 -16.81 12.14
C ILE A 620 9.33 -16.66 13.67
N HIS A 621 8.16 -16.80 14.32
CA HIS A 621 8.06 -16.70 15.78
C HIS A 621 8.73 -17.89 16.49
N GLU A 622 8.65 -19.11 15.93
CA GLU A 622 9.39 -20.27 16.41
C GLU A 622 10.90 -20.12 16.19
N GLN A 623 11.35 -19.57 15.06
CA GLN A 623 12.77 -19.25 14.85
C GLN A 623 13.29 -18.25 15.89
N TYR A 624 12.56 -17.18 16.19
CA TYR A 624 12.94 -16.24 17.25
C TYR A 624 12.86 -16.87 18.66
N LYS A 625 11.92 -17.78 18.91
CA LYS A 625 11.80 -18.52 20.17
C LYS A 625 12.94 -19.54 20.37
N HIS A 626 13.38 -20.19 19.29
CA HIS A 626 14.58 -21.03 19.28
C HIS A 626 15.83 -20.19 19.52
N ARG A 627 15.95 -19.03 18.87
CA ARG A 627 17.08 -18.11 19.03
C ARG A 627 17.13 -17.48 20.42
N LEU A 628 15.99 -17.23 21.06
CA LEU A 628 15.92 -16.83 22.47
C LEU A 628 16.40 -17.94 23.39
N LYS A 629 15.98 -19.19 23.17
CA LYS A 629 16.51 -20.35 23.92
C LYS A 629 18.02 -20.53 23.75
N GLU A 630 18.54 -20.42 22.53
CA GLU A 630 19.99 -20.48 22.27
C GLU A 630 20.76 -19.40 23.05
N LEU A 631 20.18 -18.20 23.19
CA LEU A 631 20.77 -17.10 23.96
C LEU A 631 20.63 -17.33 25.47
N GLU A 632 19.51 -17.88 25.96
CA GLU A 632 19.34 -18.29 27.36
C GLU A 632 20.33 -19.41 27.75
N GLU A 633 20.50 -20.42 26.89
CA GLU A 633 21.47 -21.50 27.08
C GLU A 633 22.92 -20.97 27.02
N GLN A 634 23.23 -20.00 26.15
CA GLN A 634 24.53 -19.31 26.15
C GLN A 634 24.75 -18.47 27.42
N ILE A 635 23.72 -17.79 27.94
CA ILE A 635 23.80 -17.03 29.20
C ILE A 635 24.02 -17.99 30.39
N ILE A 636 23.31 -19.11 30.45
CA ILE A 636 23.50 -20.15 31.47
C ILE A 636 24.90 -20.77 31.35
N GLY A 637 25.37 -21.02 30.12
CA GLY A 637 26.74 -21.47 29.84
C GLY A 637 27.80 -20.49 30.38
N LEU A 638 27.68 -19.21 30.05
CA LEU A 638 28.58 -18.15 30.50
C LEU A 638 28.51 -17.92 32.02
N GLN A 639 27.33 -18.04 32.64
CA GLN A 639 27.20 -18.02 34.11
C GLN A 639 27.87 -19.25 34.75
N GLY A 640 27.77 -20.42 34.13
CA GLY A 640 28.47 -21.64 34.54
C GLY A 640 30.00 -21.54 34.37
N GLU A 641 30.49 -20.90 33.30
CA GLU A 641 31.91 -20.59 33.13
C GLU A 641 32.39 -19.53 34.11
N MET A 642 31.58 -18.52 34.42
CA MET A 642 31.89 -17.53 35.45
C MET A 642 31.96 -18.18 36.85
N GLN A 643 31.06 -19.12 37.18
CA GLN A 643 31.16 -19.91 38.42
C GLN A 643 32.37 -20.85 38.43
N LYS A 644 32.75 -21.44 37.28
CA LYS A 644 34.00 -22.21 37.14
C LYS A 644 35.24 -21.32 37.30
N LEU A 645 35.22 -20.08 36.84
CA LEU A 645 36.30 -19.11 37.03
C LEU A 645 36.38 -18.63 38.49
N ILE A 646 35.24 -18.38 39.14
CA ILE A 646 35.18 -18.01 40.57
C ILE A 646 35.70 -19.15 41.46
N SER A 647 35.29 -20.40 41.19
CA SER A 647 35.82 -21.57 41.91
C SER A 647 37.29 -21.85 41.58
N LYS A 648 37.74 -21.61 40.34
CA LYS A 648 39.16 -21.71 39.95
C LYS A 648 40.04 -20.62 40.58
N ASN A 649 39.50 -19.41 40.82
CA ASN A 649 40.17 -18.37 41.60
C ASN A 649 40.24 -18.73 43.09
N LYS A 650 39.17 -19.28 43.69
CA LYS A 650 39.26 -19.81 45.07
C LYS A 650 40.30 -20.93 45.20
N MET A 651 40.43 -21.79 44.19
CA MET A 651 41.47 -22.83 44.09
C MET A 651 42.88 -22.28 43.77
N LEU A 652 43.03 -20.97 43.55
CA LEU A 652 44.32 -20.29 43.32
C LEU A 652 44.79 -19.47 44.54
N GLU A 653 43.92 -19.20 45.51
CA GLU A 653 44.29 -18.53 46.77
C GLU A 653 44.86 -19.53 47.81
N GLU A 654 44.53 -20.82 47.71
CA GLU A 654 45.04 -21.88 48.59
C GLU A 654 46.21 -22.72 48.00
N LYS A 655 47.40 -22.11 47.83
CA LYS A 655 48.68 -22.82 47.98
C LYS A 655 49.91 -21.90 48.08
N PRO A 656 50.87 -22.16 49.01
CA PRO A 656 52.05 -21.33 49.19
C PRO A 656 53.11 -21.55 48.08
N ARG A 657 53.93 -20.51 47.83
CA ARG A 657 55.08 -20.56 46.90
C ARG A 657 56.38 -20.92 47.59
N LYS A 658 57.15 -21.87 47.00
CA LYS A 658 58.63 -21.93 46.80
C LYS A 658 59.17 -23.38 46.88
N PRO A 659 60.34 -23.72 46.30
CA PRO A 659 61.01 -23.10 45.13
C PRO A 659 61.63 -24.12 44.13
N GLU A 660 62.30 -23.58 43.10
CA GLU A 660 63.52 -24.10 42.42
C GLU A 660 63.51 -25.22 41.33
N ASP A 661 64.52 -25.06 40.47
CA ASP A 661 65.27 -25.98 39.59
C ASP A 661 64.71 -26.75 38.37
N SER A 662 64.91 -26.10 37.21
CA SER A 662 65.72 -26.62 36.07
C SER A 662 65.10 -27.60 35.04
N ALA A 663 65.87 -27.85 33.95
CA ALA A 663 65.56 -28.60 32.71
C ALA A 663 64.36 -28.05 31.88
N ARG A 664 64.44 -27.65 30.59
CA ARG A 664 65.20 -28.04 29.38
C ARG A 664 64.63 -29.29 28.66
N ILE A 665 64.67 -29.26 27.31
CA ILE A 665 64.40 -30.36 26.34
C ILE A 665 62.94 -30.47 25.78
N THR A 666 62.70 -29.66 24.73
CA THR A 666 62.17 -30.00 23.37
C THR A 666 61.11 -31.09 23.08
N LEU A 667 60.28 -30.78 22.07
CA LEU A 667 59.81 -31.64 20.96
C LEU A 667 58.62 -32.64 21.13
N SER A 668 57.46 -32.21 20.61
CA SER A 668 56.85 -32.75 19.36
C SER A 668 55.56 -33.62 19.40
N LYS A 669 54.81 -33.45 18.29
CA LYS A 669 53.93 -34.40 17.56
C LYS A 669 52.57 -34.86 18.13
N LYS A 670 51.61 -34.90 17.19
CA LYS A 670 50.36 -35.70 17.21
C LYS A 670 50.69 -37.21 17.25
N PRO A 671 49.75 -38.05 17.71
CA PRO A 671 48.80 -38.71 16.79
C PRO A 671 47.32 -38.41 17.21
N SER A 672 46.25 -38.52 16.42
CA SER A 672 45.61 -39.72 15.80
C SER A 672 45.53 -40.92 16.77
N VAL A 673 44.42 -41.66 16.90
CA VAL A 673 43.60 -42.32 15.86
C VAL A 673 42.12 -42.40 16.30
N THR A 674 41.26 -42.73 15.33
CA THR A 674 39.79 -42.93 15.40
C THR A 674 39.23 -43.70 16.60
N ALA A 675 38.06 -43.27 17.06
CA ALA A 675 36.83 -44.07 16.95
C ALA A 675 35.76 -43.19 16.28
#